data_AF-A0A1G7GAB7-F1
#
_entry.id   AF-A0A1G7GAB7-F1
#
_cell.length_a   1.000
_cell.length_b   1.000
_cell.length_c   1.000
_cell.angle_alpha   90.00
_cell.angle_beta   90.00
_cell.angle_gamma   90.00
#
_symmetry.space_group_name_H-M   'P 1'
#
loop_
_entity.id
_entity.type
_entity.pdbx_description
1 polymer ?
#
loop_
_entity_poly.entity_id
_entity_poly.type
_entity_poly.pdbx_seq_one_letter_code
_entity_poly.pdbx_strand_id
1 'polypeptide(L)'
;DGDGVTDGDEIIDGTDPTDPCEFVVTSQTVPTSTVWNDLDCDNDGVTNGDEIANGTDPLNPDTDGDGVTDGDEIIDGTDPTDPCDFDVTSQTVDPSAEWNDLDCDNDGINNGDEVILGTDPLNPDTDGDGVTDGDEIIDGTDPTDPCEFVLASQTVPTSTVWNDLDCDNDGISNGDEIILGTDPQNSDTDGDGVIDGDEVNDGTDPIDPCDFDVTSQTVDPSAEWNDLDCDGDGVTNGDEIANGTDPGDSCSFVFTSQTTTPSNEWNTLDCDGDGVVNGIEISNGTDPTDPCDFLAESQTVPPSNEWNDLDCDGDGVTNGDEIADGTDPTDPCSFVLASQTVDPSAVWNDLDCDNDGISNGNEVVLGTDPQNSDTDGDGVIDGDEINDGTDPNDPCSFDITSQTVDPSTEWNDLDCDGDGVTNGDEINDGTDPQNGCDFVEGSQTLPSTTWNDLDCDGDGITNGDEIAGGTDPYNPCSFDSTNQTLPTTTVWNELDCDNDGVTNGDEVNDGTNPLDQCDFVLESQTLPTSQEWLDFDCDGDGVTNGDEIIDGTDPLSVCDFDYMSQTVSPTVIWLSADCDCDGAGDGIPNGDEMGDVNGNGIPDFLECNNGDITSEDNLDVFDIMTPNGDGLNDVFTIRGIDKYPNNTVEIYNRWGVKVFETREYGVGDNYFRGISNGRVTISETEQLPVGTYYYVITYVNDNGETKKMAGPLYINRN
;
A
#
# COMPACT_ATOMS: atom_id res chain seq x y z
N ASP A 1 -85.26 -103.42 -19.95
CA ASP A 1 -83.92 -104.01 -20.33
C ASP A 1 -83.02 -104.40 -19.14
N GLY A 2 -83.41 -104.17 -17.88
CA GLY A 2 -82.62 -104.57 -16.71
C GLY A 2 -82.10 -103.40 -15.88
N ASP A 3 -82.46 -102.19 -16.28
CA ASP A 3 -82.34 -100.88 -15.62
C ASP A 3 -83.11 -100.69 -14.32
N GLY A 4 -84.01 -101.61 -13.95
CA GLY A 4 -84.76 -101.51 -12.71
C GLY A 4 -86.07 -100.71 -12.81
N VAL A 5 -86.43 -100.24 -14.01
CA VAL A 5 -87.75 -99.70 -14.34
C VAL A 5 -88.58 -100.81 -15.01
N THR A 6 -89.92 -100.76 -14.87
CA THR A 6 -90.77 -101.72 -15.59
C THR A 6 -91.14 -101.19 -16.96
N ASP A 7 -91.26 -102.06 -17.98
CA ASP A 7 -91.71 -101.68 -19.33
C ASP A 7 -92.99 -100.82 -19.35
N GLY A 8 -93.84 -100.96 -18.32
CA GLY A 8 -95.06 -100.17 -18.18
C GLY A 8 -94.83 -98.75 -17.67
N ASP A 9 -93.83 -98.55 -16.81
CA ASP A 9 -93.45 -97.26 -16.24
C ASP A 9 -92.62 -96.45 -17.24
N GLU A 10 -91.73 -97.08 -18.01
CA GLU A 10 -90.95 -96.46 -19.11
C GLU A 10 -91.86 -95.87 -20.20
N ILE A 11 -92.97 -96.56 -20.51
CA ILE A 11 -93.99 -96.04 -21.43
C ILE A 11 -94.70 -94.79 -20.86
N ILE A 12 -94.77 -94.67 -19.53
CA ILE A 12 -95.48 -93.58 -18.84
C ILE A 12 -94.61 -92.32 -18.76
N ASP A 13 -93.33 -92.45 -18.41
CA ASP A 13 -92.39 -91.34 -18.31
C ASP A 13 -91.69 -91.01 -19.64
N GLY A 14 -91.76 -91.90 -20.62
CA GLY A 14 -91.45 -91.64 -22.02
C GLY A 14 -90.09 -92.15 -22.49
N THR A 15 -89.46 -93.05 -21.73
CA THR A 15 -88.19 -93.68 -22.06
C THR A 15 -88.36 -94.97 -22.90
N ASP A 16 -87.31 -95.48 -23.54
CA ASP A 16 -87.36 -96.68 -24.41
C ASP A 16 -87.16 -97.98 -23.60
N PRO A 17 -88.18 -98.88 -23.52
CA PRO A 17 -88.08 -100.14 -22.76
C PRO A 17 -87.02 -101.15 -23.21
N THR A 18 -86.29 -100.82 -24.27
CA THR A 18 -85.23 -101.64 -24.85
C THR A 18 -83.85 -101.03 -24.77
N ASP A 19 -83.72 -99.78 -24.33
CA ASP A 19 -82.44 -99.09 -24.16
C ASP A 19 -82.10 -98.98 -22.67
N PRO A 20 -81.14 -99.79 -22.16
CA PRO A 20 -80.77 -99.80 -20.75
C PRO A 20 -80.21 -98.48 -20.20
N CYS A 21 -79.90 -97.51 -21.07
CA CYS A 21 -79.43 -96.18 -20.69
C CYS A 21 -80.48 -95.09 -20.93
N GLU A 22 -81.70 -95.43 -21.34
CA GLU A 22 -82.82 -94.50 -21.44
C GLU A 22 -83.82 -94.82 -20.32
N PHE A 23 -83.59 -94.28 -19.12
CA PHE A 23 -84.47 -94.49 -17.97
C PHE A 23 -84.56 -93.22 -17.10
N VAL A 24 -85.48 -93.21 -16.13
CA VAL A 24 -85.56 -92.16 -15.10
C VAL A 24 -85.15 -92.77 -13.78
N VAL A 25 -84.08 -92.26 -13.15
CA VAL A 25 -83.53 -92.79 -11.88
C VAL A 25 -84.62 -92.96 -10.81
N THR A 26 -85.50 -91.96 -10.66
CA THR A 26 -86.60 -92.01 -9.68
C THR A 26 -87.70 -93.04 -9.98
N SER A 27 -87.74 -93.60 -11.20
CA SER A 27 -88.66 -94.65 -11.63
C SER A 27 -88.13 -96.06 -11.34
N GLN A 28 -86.89 -96.23 -10.88
CA GLN A 28 -86.31 -97.53 -10.52
C GLN A 28 -86.98 -98.10 -9.26
N THR A 29 -87.91 -99.04 -9.44
CA THR A 29 -88.70 -99.63 -8.34
C THR A 29 -88.46 -101.14 -8.16
N VAL A 30 -87.68 -101.75 -9.05
CA VAL A 30 -87.26 -103.15 -8.96
C VAL A 30 -85.72 -103.24 -9.00
N PRO A 31 -85.11 -104.31 -8.44
CA PRO A 31 -83.65 -104.46 -8.45
C PRO A 31 -83.08 -104.48 -9.87
N THR A 32 -81.99 -103.73 -10.07
CA THR A 32 -81.22 -103.71 -11.32
C THR A 32 -80.56 -105.06 -11.61
N SER A 33 -80.30 -105.33 -12.89
CA SER A 33 -79.64 -106.56 -13.33
C SER A 33 -78.12 -106.43 -13.26
N THR A 34 -77.40 -107.55 -13.12
CA THR A 34 -75.92 -107.53 -13.16
C THR A 34 -75.38 -107.04 -14.50
N VAL A 35 -76.13 -107.24 -15.59
CA VAL A 35 -75.70 -106.77 -16.92
C VAL A 35 -75.82 -105.25 -17.01
N TRP A 36 -76.83 -104.68 -16.37
CA TRP A 36 -77.02 -103.23 -16.31
C TRP A 36 -76.00 -102.58 -15.37
N ASN A 37 -75.70 -103.19 -14.22
CA ASN A 37 -74.68 -102.68 -13.30
C ASN A 37 -73.26 -102.63 -13.92
N ASP A 38 -72.97 -103.49 -14.91
CA ASP A 38 -71.68 -103.52 -15.64
C ASP A 38 -71.67 -102.58 -16.87
N LEU A 39 -72.78 -101.87 -17.15
CA LEU A 39 -72.82 -100.81 -18.17
C LEU A 39 -72.26 -99.50 -17.59
N ASP A 40 -71.93 -98.62 -18.51
CA ASP A 40 -71.46 -97.24 -18.29
C ASP A 40 -72.29 -96.42 -19.28
N CYS A 41 -73.32 -95.75 -18.76
CA CYS A 41 -74.41 -95.23 -19.59
C CYS A 41 -74.16 -93.81 -20.08
N ASP A 42 -73.43 -92.99 -19.33
CA ASP A 42 -72.99 -91.65 -19.72
C ASP A 42 -71.55 -91.61 -20.28
N ASN A 43 -70.80 -92.71 -20.17
CA ASN A 43 -69.45 -92.90 -20.74
C ASN A 43 -68.36 -92.08 -20.07
N ASP A 44 -68.48 -91.88 -18.76
CA ASP A 44 -67.48 -91.21 -17.94
C ASP A 44 -66.38 -92.17 -17.42
N GLY A 45 -66.59 -93.49 -17.59
CA GLY A 45 -65.66 -94.54 -17.19
C GLY A 45 -65.99 -95.22 -15.86
N VAL A 46 -67.06 -94.83 -15.19
CA VAL A 46 -67.64 -95.50 -14.01
C VAL A 46 -68.78 -96.42 -14.47
N THR A 47 -68.98 -97.53 -13.77
CA THR A 47 -70.11 -98.42 -14.09
C THR A 47 -71.35 -97.99 -13.29
N ASN A 48 -72.54 -98.14 -13.87
CA ASN A 48 -73.81 -97.82 -13.21
C ASN A 48 -73.94 -98.43 -11.80
N GLY A 49 -73.36 -99.62 -11.59
CA GLY A 49 -73.35 -100.29 -10.30
C GLY A 49 -72.42 -99.63 -9.26
N ASP A 50 -71.28 -99.12 -9.71
CA ASP A 50 -70.33 -98.37 -8.90
C ASP A 50 -70.83 -96.95 -8.62
N GLU A 51 -71.46 -96.30 -9.60
CA GLU A 51 -72.07 -94.97 -9.44
C GLU A 51 -73.14 -94.95 -8.36
N ILE A 52 -74.12 -95.86 -8.44
CA ILE A 52 -75.12 -96.03 -7.38
C ILE A 52 -74.48 -96.30 -6.00
N ALA A 53 -73.35 -97.01 -5.98
CA ALA A 53 -72.67 -97.33 -4.72
C ALA A 53 -71.93 -96.12 -4.13
N ASN A 54 -71.45 -95.22 -4.98
CA ASN A 54 -70.72 -94.00 -4.62
C ASN A 54 -71.64 -92.78 -4.46
N GLY A 55 -72.88 -92.84 -4.94
CA GLY A 55 -73.87 -91.77 -4.80
C GLY A 55 -74.02 -90.88 -6.03
N THR A 56 -73.39 -91.24 -7.15
CA THR A 56 -73.44 -90.53 -8.42
C THR A 56 -74.60 -90.98 -9.31
N ASP A 57 -74.92 -90.20 -10.34
CA ASP A 57 -76.06 -90.43 -11.25
C ASP A 57 -75.63 -91.15 -12.54
N PRO A 58 -76.04 -92.41 -12.79
CA PRO A 58 -75.65 -93.21 -13.96
C PRO A 58 -76.02 -92.70 -15.36
N LEU A 59 -76.59 -91.50 -15.45
CA LEU A 59 -76.97 -90.84 -16.69
C LEU A 59 -76.34 -89.44 -16.81
N ASN A 60 -75.55 -89.03 -15.84
CA ASN A 60 -74.95 -87.72 -15.76
C ASN A 60 -73.45 -87.86 -15.47
N PRO A 61 -72.58 -87.61 -16.45
CA PRO A 61 -71.15 -87.89 -16.32
C PRO A 61 -70.43 -86.98 -15.31
N ASP A 62 -71.10 -85.96 -14.76
CA ASP A 62 -70.59 -84.98 -13.79
C ASP A 62 -71.74 -84.70 -12.80
N THR A 63 -71.75 -85.44 -11.69
CA THR A 63 -72.90 -85.54 -10.78
C THR A 63 -73.16 -84.25 -10.01
N ASP A 64 -72.12 -83.59 -9.52
CA ASP A 64 -72.24 -82.36 -8.73
C ASP A 64 -72.10 -81.08 -9.56
N GLY A 65 -71.70 -81.22 -10.82
CA GLY A 65 -71.75 -80.18 -11.83
C GLY A 65 -70.57 -79.23 -11.77
N ASP A 66 -69.42 -79.67 -11.28
CA ASP A 66 -68.21 -78.84 -11.11
C ASP A 66 -67.32 -78.76 -12.36
N GLY A 67 -67.62 -79.53 -13.41
CA GLY A 67 -66.82 -79.57 -14.63
C GLY A 67 -65.87 -80.76 -14.74
N VAL A 68 -65.71 -81.57 -13.69
CA VAL A 68 -64.94 -82.82 -13.65
C VAL A 68 -65.91 -83.99 -13.72
N THR A 69 -65.57 -85.03 -14.47
CA THR A 69 -66.46 -86.20 -14.56
C THR A 69 -66.26 -87.13 -13.37
N ASP A 70 -67.30 -87.83 -12.91
CA ASP A 70 -67.24 -88.68 -11.72
C ASP A 70 -66.10 -89.72 -11.81
N GLY A 71 -65.87 -90.26 -13.01
CA GLY A 71 -64.76 -91.16 -13.30
C GLY A 71 -63.36 -90.56 -13.15
N ASP A 72 -63.17 -89.29 -13.53
CA ASP A 72 -61.89 -88.57 -13.41
C ASP A 72 -61.63 -88.18 -11.95
N GLU A 73 -62.66 -87.76 -11.21
CA GLU A 73 -62.56 -87.48 -9.77
C GLU A 73 -62.18 -88.71 -8.94
N ILE A 74 -62.74 -89.89 -9.27
CA ILE A 74 -62.32 -91.16 -8.65
C ILE A 74 -60.84 -91.45 -8.92
N ILE A 75 -60.30 -91.04 -10.07
CA ILE A 75 -58.89 -91.21 -10.44
C ILE A 75 -58.01 -90.24 -9.64
N ASP A 76 -58.43 -88.98 -9.51
CA ASP A 76 -57.70 -87.91 -8.83
C ASP A 76 -57.82 -87.99 -7.30
N GLY A 77 -58.84 -88.70 -6.82
CA GLY A 77 -59.09 -88.97 -5.41
C GLY A 77 -59.94 -87.91 -4.72
N THR A 78 -60.73 -87.16 -5.49
CA THR A 78 -61.69 -86.15 -5.04
C THR A 78 -63.09 -86.78 -4.84
N ASP A 79 -64.09 -86.03 -4.35
CA ASP A 79 -65.43 -86.56 -4.03
C ASP A 79 -66.45 -86.13 -5.10
N PRO A 80 -66.95 -87.07 -5.95
CA PRO A 80 -67.87 -86.77 -7.06
C PRO A 80 -69.27 -86.29 -6.68
N THR A 81 -69.47 -85.95 -5.42
CA THR A 81 -70.73 -85.46 -4.89
C THR A 81 -70.56 -84.16 -4.11
N ASP A 82 -69.34 -83.63 -4.02
CA ASP A 82 -69.01 -82.37 -3.37
C ASP A 82 -68.42 -81.39 -4.39
N PRO A 83 -69.20 -80.40 -4.87
CA PRO A 83 -68.80 -79.49 -5.96
C PRO A 83 -67.60 -78.57 -5.64
N CYS A 84 -67.05 -78.66 -4.43
CA CYS A 84 -65.86 -77.94 -3.97
C CYS A 84 -64.67 -78.87 -3.64
N ASP A 85 -64.79 -80.17 -3.88
CA ASP A 85 -63.68 -81.14 -3.73
C ASP A 85 -63.34 -81.66 -5.13
N PHE A 86 -62.51 -80.93 -5.87
CA PHE A 86 -62.13 -81.26 -7.25
C PHE A 86 -60.71 -80.81 -7.59
N ASP A 87 -60.16 -81.33 -8.69
CA ASP A 87 -58.91 -80.83 -9.27
C ASP A 87 -59.24 -79.89 -10.43
N VAL A 88 -58.94 -78.60 -10.27
CA VAL A 88 -59.16 -77.55 -11.28
C VAL A 88 -58.55 -77.93 -12.64
N THR A 89 -57.44 -78.69 -12.66
CA THR A 89 -56.78 -79.11 -13.89
C THR A 89 -57.48 -80.25 -14.63
N SER A 90 -58.44 -80.91 -13.98
CA SER A 90 -59.25 -82.00 -14.52
C SER A 90 -60.64 -81.56 -14.99
N GLN A 91 -60.97 -80.27 -14.92
CA GLN A 91 -62.20 -79.74 -15.51
C GLN A 91 -62.19 -79.88 -17.04
N THR A 92 -62.97 -80.82 -17.57
CA THR A 92 -63.06 -81.12 -19.01
C THR A 92 -64.46 -80.94 -19.60
N VAL A 93 -65.47 -80.80 -18.74
CA VAL A 93 -66.84 -80.43 -19.12
C VAL A 93 -67.18 -79.02 -18.62
N ASP A 94 -68.17 -78.37 -19.25
CA ASP A 94 -68.57 -77.01 -18.86
C ASP A 94 -69.27 -77.07 -17.49
N PRO A 95 -68.80 -76.34 -16.45
CA PRO A 95 -69.42 -76.36 -15.13
C PRO A 95 -70.89 -75.88 -15.13
N SER A 96 -71.67 -76.40 -14.19
CA SER A 96 -73.09 -76.08 -14.02
C SER A 96 -73.34 -74.64 -13.57
N ALA A 97 -74.56 -74.13 -13.77
CA ALA A 97 -74.92 -72.80 -13.27
C ALA A 97 -74.95 -72.75 -11.74
N GLU A 98 -75.31 -73.86 -11.10
CA GLU A 98 -75.31 -74.04 -9.66
C GLU A 98 -73.89 -73.96 -9.07
N TRP A 99 -72.90 -74.58 -9.74
CA TRP A 99 -71.49 -74.46 -9.38
C TRP A 99 -70.95 -73.04 -9.56
N ASN A 100 -71.31 -72.37 -10.67
CA ASN A 100 -70.89 -70.98 -10.90
C ASN A 100 -71.41 -69.99 -9.83
N ASP A 101 -72.56 -70.27 -9.19
CA ASP A 101 -73.13 -69.45 -8.12
C ASP A 101 -72.57 -69.81 -6.72
N LEU A 102 -71.73 -70.85 -6.61
CA LEU A 102 -71.07 -71.27 -5.38
C LEU A 102 -69.81 -70.44 -5.11
N ASP A 103 -69.34 -70.49 -3.86
CA ASP A 103 -68.14 -69.80 -3.36
C ASP A 103 -67.42 -70.85 -2.50
N CYS A 104 -66.49 -71.56 -3.12
CA CYS A 104 -65.94 -72.79 -2.55
C CYS A 104 -64.88 -72.52 -1.48
N ASP A 105 -64.07 -71.48 -1.63
CA ASP A 105 -63.03 -71.10 -0.69
C ASP A 105 -63.46 -70.03 0.34
N ASN A 106 -64.64 -69.42 0.16
CA ASN A 106 -65.27 -68.44 1.04
C ASN A 106 -64.52 -67.10 1.11
N ASP A 107 -63.92 -66.68 0.02
CA ASP A 107 -63.22 -65.41 -0.10
C ASP A 107 -64.18 -64.23 -0.46
N GLY A 108 -65.40 -64.55 -0.91
CA GLY A 108 -66.45 -63.60 -1.24
C GLY A 108 -66.68 -63.37 -2.74
N ILE A 109 -65.93 -64.05 -3.60
CA ILE A 109 -66.19 -64.19 -5.04
C ILE A 109 -66.91 -65.53 -5.27
N ASN A 110 -67.71 -65.63 -6.33
CA ASN A 110 -68.29 -66.92 -6.73
C ASN A 110 -67.41 -67.57 -7.80
N ASN A 111 -67.40 -68.90 -7.85
CA ASN A 111 -66.58 -69.71 -8.76
C ASN A 111 -66.68 -69.23 -10.22
N GLY A 112 -67.88 -68.82 -10.67
CA GLY A 112 -68.09 -68.34 -12.03
C GLY A 112 -67.40 -67.00 -12.32
N ASP A 113 -67.41 -66.08 -11.36
CA ASP A 113 -66.69 -64.80 -11.43
C ASP A 113 -65.17 -65.00 -11.29
N GLU A 114 -64.73 -65.94 -10.45
CA GLU A 114 -63.32 -66.30 -10.30
C GLU A 114 -62.70 -66.83 -11.60
N VAL A 115 -63.41 -67.73 -12.28
CA VAL A 115 -63.00 -68.23 -13.61
C VAL A 115 -62.88 -67.09 -14.63
N ILE A 116 -63.69 -66.02 -14.51
CA ILE A 116 -63.61 -64.85 -15.39
C ILE A 116 -62.42 -63.96 -15.02
N LEU A 117 -62.12 -63.82 -13.74
CA LEU A 117 -61.00 -63.04 -13.21
C LEU A 117 -59.66 -63.76 -13.40
N GLY A 118 -59.67 -65.09 -13.51
CA GLY A 118 -58.48 -65.93 -13.60
C GLY A 118 -57.94 -66.38 -12.24
N THR A 119 -58.75 -66.28 -11.19
CA THR A 119 -58.46 -66.77 -9.84
C THR A 119 -58.85 -68.23 -9.66
N ASP A 120 -58.37 -68.87 -8.60
CA ASP A 120 -58.57 -70.30 -8.31
C ASP A 120 -59.75 -70.50 -7.32
N PRO A 121 -60.89 -71.10 -7.75
CA PRO A 121 -62.08 -71.27 -6.91
C PRO A 121 -61.90 -72.07 -5.61
N LEU A 122 -60.76 -72.72 -5.43
CA LEU A 122 -60.43 -73.50 -4.23
C LEU A 122 -59.37 -72.82 -3.35
N ASN A 123 -58.87 -71.66 -3.74
CA ASN A 123 -57.77 -70.97 -3.09
C ASN A 123 -58.10 -69.48 -2.89
N PRO A 124 -58.38 -69.05 -1.64
CA PRO A 124 -58.92 -67.72 -1.36
C PRO A 124 -57.92 -66.57 -1.56
N ASP A 125 -56.68 -66.86 -1.97
CA ASP A 125 -55.57 -65.93 -2.21
C ASP A 125 -54.73 -66.53 -3.35
N THR A 126 -55.10 -66.20 -4.58
CA THR A 126 -54.63 -66.84 -5.80
C THR A 126 -53.14 -66.61 -6.04
N ASP A 127 -52.64 -65.40 -5.82
CA ASP A 127 -51.24 -65.04 -6.05
C ASP A 127 -50.35 -65.19 -4.80
N GLY A 128 -50.98 -65.37 -3.63
CA GLY A 128 -50.33 -65.72 -2.38
C GLY A 128 -49.73 -64.51 -1.67
N ASP A 129 -50.23 -63.30 -1.91
CA ASP A 129 -49.74 -62.06 -1.32
C ASP A 129 -50.27 -61.78 0.10
N GLY A 130 -51.20 -62.59 0.59
CA GLY A 130 -51.81 -62.47 1.91
C GLY A 130 -53.14 -61.69 1.95
N VAL A 131 -53.57 -61.09 0.84
CA VAL A 131 -54.89 -60.50 0.62
C VAL A 131 -55.75 -61.54 -0.11
N THR A 132 -57.02 -61.65 0.26
CA THR A 132 -57.91 -62.59 -0.42
C THR A 132 -58.44 -62.00 -1.72
N ASP A 133 -58.67 -62.80 -2.77
CA ASP A 133 -59.07 -62.29 -4.09
C ASP A 133 -60.32 -61.37 -3.99
N GLY A 134 -61.29 -61.74 -3.15
CA GLY A 134 -62.47 -60.94 -2.85
C GLY A 134 -62.20 -59.58 -2.20
N ASP A 135 -61.19 -59.47 -1.33
CA ASP A 135 -60.78 -58.21 -0.70
C ASP A 135 -59.99 -57.32 -1.69
N GLU A 136 -59.21 -57.92 -2.57
CA GLU A 136 -58.51 -57.20 -3.65
C GLU A 136 -59.47 -56.56 -4.65
N ILE A 137 -60.55 -57.25 -5.01
CA ILE A 137 -61.63 -56.67 -5.82
C ILE A 137 -62.29 -55.48 -5.10
N ILE A 138 -62.37 -55.49 -3.77
CA ILE A 138 -62.91 -54.38 -2.98
C ILE A 138 -61.95 -53.19 -2.97
N ASP A 139 -60.65 -53.46 -2.82
CA ASP A 139 -59.58 -52.45 -2.77
C ASP A 139 -59.21 -51.92 -4.16
N GLY A 140 -59.58 -52.66 -5.21
CA GLY A 140 -59.37 -52.31 -6.61
C GLY A 140 -58.01 -52.71 -7.15
N THR A 141 -57.39 -53.75 -6.57
CA THR A 141 -56.15 -54.37 -7.02
C THR A 141 -56.41 -55.60 -7.93
N ASP A 142 -55.36 -56.19 -8.51
CA ASP A 142 -55.44 -57.34 -9.41
C ASP A 142 -55.10 -58.63 -8.64
N PRO A 143 -56.08 -59.54 -8.40
CA PRO A 143 -55.90 -60.73 -7.57
C PRO A 143 -55.03 -61.84 -8.19
N THR A 144 -54.32 -61.50 -9.26
CA THR A 144 -53.39 -62.38 -9.94
C THR A 144 -51.98 -61.77 -10.03
N ASP A 145 -51.79 -60.56 -9.52
CA ASP A 145 -50.51 -59.86 -9.48
C ASP A 145 -50.03 -59.69 -8.02
N PRO A 146 -49.07 -60.52 -7.56
CA PRO A 146 -48.65 -60.57 -6.15
C PRO A 146 -47.97 -59.29 -5.65
N CYS A 147 -47.75 -58.29 -6.51
CA CYS A 147 -47.19 -56.98 -6.16
C CYS A 147 -48.23 -55.86 -6.19
N GLU A 148 -49.46 -56.11 -6.66
CA GLU A 148 -50.55 -55.15 -6.66
C GLU A 148 -51.46 -55.42 -5.47
N PHE A 149 -51.11 -54.94 -4.28
CA PHE A 149 -51.90 -55.20 -3.07
C PHE A 149 -52.05 -53.98 -2.17
N VAL A 150 -52.79 -54.13 -1.08
CA VAL A 150 -52.83 -53.13 0.00
C VAL A 150 -52.33 -53.78 1.27
N LEU A 151 -51.15 -53.36 1.76
CA LEU A 151 -50.48 -53.97 2.92
C LEU A 151 -51.39 -54.09 4.17
N ALA A 152 -52.27 -53.11 4.38
CA ALA A 152 -53.22 -53.12 5.51
C ALA A 152 -54.35 -54.17 5.38
N SER A 153 -54.56 -54.72 4.19
CA SER A 153 -55.58 -55.72 3.86
C SER A 153 -55.05 -57.16 3.88
N GLN A 154 -53.75 -57.37 4.14
CA GLN A 154 -53.21 -58.71 4.35
C GLN A 154 -53.83 -59.35 5.59
N THR A 155 -54.69 -60.35 5.40
CA THR A 155 -55.41 -61.06 6.47
C THR A 155 -55.11 -62.56 6.52
N VAL A 156 -54.53 -63.11 5.46
CA VAL A 156 -54.07 -64.50 5.39
C VAL A 156 -52.53 -64.57 5.31
N PRO A 157 -51.91 -65.72 5.64
CA PRO A 157 -50.45 -65.84 5.60
C PRO A 157 -49.91 -65.79 4.16
N THR A 158 -48.92 -64.94 3.92
CA THR A 158 -48.25 -64.84 2.62
C THR A 158 -47.54 -66.13 2.21
N SER A 159 -47.49 -66.39 0.91
CA SER A 159 -46.85 -67.55 0.33
C SER A 159 -45.32 -67.44 0.35
N THR A 160 -44.60 -68.55 0.28
CA THR A 160 -43.13 -68.51 0.13
C THR A 160 -42.69 -67.91 -1.19
N VAL A 161 -43.55 -67.95 -2.22
CA VAL A 161 -43.25 -67.36 -3.53
C VAL A 161 -43.28 -65.84 -3.40
N TRP A 162 -44.32 -65.29 -2.76
CA TRP A 162 -44.43 -63.87 -2.46
C TRP A 162 -43.27 -63.36 -1.59
N ASN A 163 -42.89 -64.10 -0.55
CA ASN A 163 -41.77 -63.71 0.33
C ASN A 163 -40.42 -63.63 -0.41
N ASP A 164 -40.24 -64.36 -1.52
CA ASP A 164 -39.02 -64.36 -2.34
C ASP A 164 -39.08 -63.31 -3.48
N LEU A 165 -40.22 -62.62 -3.67
CA LEU A 165 -40.37 -61.50 -4.61
C LEU A 165 -39.76 -60.21 -4.04
N ASP A 166 -39.55 -59.26 -4.93
CA ASP A 166 -39.04 -57.90 -4.68
C ASP A 166 -39.96 -56.99 -5.50
N CYS A 167 -41.01 -56.48 -4.86
CA CYS A 167 -42.14 -55.87 -5.56
C CYS A 167 -41.89 -54.43 -5.99
N ASP A 168 -41.17 -53.66 -5.19
CA ASP A 168 -40.79 -52.28 -5.50
C ASP A 168 -39.42 -52.17 -6.21
N ASN A 169 -38.67 -53.28 -6.31
CA ASN A 169 -37.40 -53.42 -7.03
C ASN A 169 -36.25 -52.62 -6.39
N ASP A 170 -36.24 -52.53 -5.06
CA ASP A 170 -35.18 -51.87 -4.30
C ASP A 170 -33.97 -52.81 -4.00
N GLY A 171 -34.16 -54.12 -4.19
CA GLY A 171 -33.14 -55.15 -3.98
C GLY A 171 -33.27 -55.93 -2.67
N ILE A 172 -34.29 -55.66 -1.87
CA ILE A 172 -34.71 -56.46 -0.72
C ILE A 172 -35.91 -57.33 -1.15
N SER A 173 -36.03 -58.51 -0.55
CA SER A 173 -37.22 -59.35 -0.79
C SER A 173 -38.34 -58.97 0.17
N ASN A 174 -39.60 -59.09 -0.25
CA ASN A 174 -40.78 -58.80 0.58
C ASN A 174 -40.71 -59.46 1.97
N GLY A 175 -40.18 -60.70 2.04
CA GLY A 175 -40.01 -61.41 3.29
C GLY A 175 -38.90 -60.83 4.20
N ASP A 176 -37.82 -60.31 3.61
CA ASP A 176 -36.76 -59.61 4.34
C ASP A 176 -37.21 -58.20 4.75
N GLU A 177 -38.00 -57.51 3.93
CA GLU A 177 -38.57 -56.19 4.24
C GLU A 177 -39.49 -56.24 5.46
N ILE A 178 -40.36 -57.26 5.56
CA ILE A 178 -41.18 -57.49 6.76
C ILE A 178 -40.31 -57.65 8.03
N ILE A 179 -39.11 -58.22 7.90
CA ILE A 179 -38.19 -58.42 9.02
C ILE A 179 -37.51 -57.10 9.41
N LEU A 180 -37.16 -56.28 8.43
CA LEU A 180 -36.55 -54.96 8.61
C LEU A 180 -37.57 -53.91 9.08
N GLY A 181 -38.84 -54.11 8.74
CA GLY A 181 -39.93 -53.17 9.01
C GLY A 181 -40.16 -52.16 7.88
N THR A 182 -39.59 -52.40 6.69
CA THR A 182 -39.79 -51.62 5.47
C THR A 182 -41.09 -52.04 4.76
N ASP A 183 -41.54 -51.23 3.80
CA ASP A 183 -42.78 -51.43 3.06
C ASP A 183 -42.51 -52.07 1.68
N PRO A 184 -42.94 -53.33 1.43
CA PRO A 184 -42.69 -54.04 0.16
C PRO A 184 -43.27 -53.42 -1.12
N GLN A 185 -44.00 -52.31 -1.00
CA GLN A 185 -44.52 -51.56 -2.14
C GLN A 185 -43.86 -50.18 -2.31
N ASN A 186 -42.87 -49.85 -1.48
CA ASN A 186 -42.24 -48.55 -1.44
C ASN A 186 -40.73 -48.65 -1.23
N SER A 187 -39.99 -48.46 -2.32
CA SER A 187 -38.54 -48.64 -2.37
C SER A 187 -37.72 -47.70 -1.46
N ASP A 188 -38.34 -46.71 -0.83
CA ASP A 188 -37.74 -45.71 0.07
C ASP A 188 -38.73 -45.47 1.21
N THR A 189 -38.63 -46.28 2.26
CA THR A 189 -39.64 -46.41 3.31
C THR A 189 -39.76 -45.15 4.17
N ASP A 190 -38.64 -44.52 4.52
CA ASP A 190 -38.63 -43.32 5.36
C ASP A 190 -38.61 -42.00 4.57
N GLY A 191 -38.42 -42.10 3.26
CA GLY A 191 -38.56 -41.01 2.30
C GLY A 191 -37.38 -40.07 2.29
N ASP A 192 -36.18 -40.53 2.63
CA ASP A 192 -34.96 -39.73 2.71
C ASP A 192 -34.24 -39.56 1.35
N GLY A 193 -34.65 -40.33 0.33
CA GLY A 193 -34.06 -40.32 -1.01
C GLY A 193 -33.10 -41.47 -1.29
N VAL A 194 -32.76 -42.29 -0.30
CA VAL A 194 -32.01 -43.54 -0.43
C VAL A 194 -33.02 -44.69 -0.47
N ILE A 195 -32.77 -45.69 -1.32
CA ILE A 195 -33.67 -46.86 -1.37
C ILE A 195 -33.28 -47.87 -0.27
N ASP A 196 -34.24 -48.56 0.33
CA ASP A 196 -34.00 -49.39 1.52
C ASP A 196 -32.90 -50.44 1.27
N GLY A 197 -32.88 -51.04 0.08
CA GLY A 197 -31.82 -51.95 -0.35
C GLY A 197 -30.41 -51.36 -0.38
N ASP A 198 -30.25 -50.09 -0.74
CA ASP A 198 -28.97 -49.39 -0.71
C ASP A 198 -28.56 -49.05 0.73
N GLU A 199 -29.51 -48.67 1.59
CA GLU A 199 -29.26 -48.43 3.01
C GLU A 199 -28.78 -49.68 3.75
N VAL A 200 -29.40 -50.84 3.49
CA VAL A 200 -28.93 -52.11 4.03
C VAL A 200 -27.50 -52.44 3.57
N ASN A 201 -27.13 -52.03 2.35
CA ASN A 201 -25.78 -52.24 1.82
C ASN A 201 -24.76 -51.29 2.46
N ASP A 202 -25.14 -50.03 2.70
CA ASP A 202 -24.31 -49.00 3.31
C ASP A 202 -24.23 -49.12 4.84
N GLY A 203 -25.18 -49.84 5.44
CA GLY A 203 -25.27 -50.10 6.87
C GLY A 203 -25.98 -49.00 7.65
N THR A 204 -26.82 -48.21 6.97
CA THR A 204 -27.75 -47.24 7.56
C THR A 204 -29.09 -47.91 7.89
N ASP A 205 -30.02 -47.20 8.56
CA ASP A 205 -31.29 -47.76 9.07
C ASP A 205 -32.47 -47.34 8.18
N PRO A 206 -33.08 -48.25 7.38
CA PRO A 206 -34.08 -47.89 6.36
C PRO A 206 -35.44 -47.36 6.85
N ILE A 207 -35.54 -47.08 8.15
CA ILE A 207 -36.74 -46.54 8.78
C ILE A 207 -36.42 -45.28 9.60
N ASP A 208 -35.16 -44.85 9.62
CA ASP A 208 -34.70 -43.64 10.31
C ASP A 208 -34.23 -42.60 9.27
N PRO A 209 -35.07 -41.59 8.94
CA PRO A 209 -34.80 -40.65 7.85
C PRO A 209 -33.59 -39.73 8.06
N CYS A 210 -32.91 -39.85 9.20
CA CYS A 210 -31.69 -39.13 9.54
C CYS A 210 -30.44 -40.04 9.65
N ASP A 211 -30.57 -41.34 9.41
CA ASP A 211 -29.44 -42.27 9.30
C ASP A 211 -29.30 -42.67 7.83
N PHE A 212 -28.51 -41.92 7.06
CA PHE A 212 -28.37 -42.14 5.62
C PHE A 212 -26.99 -41.73 5.08
N ASP A 213 -26.66 -42.19 3.87
CA ASP A 213 -25.49 -41.71 3.11
C ASP A 213 -25.95 -40.81 1.97
N VAL A 214 -25.64 -39.51 2.07
CA VAL A 214 -25.99 -38.50 1.05
C VAL A 214 -25.49 -38.85 -0.36
N THR A 215 -24.45 -39.68 -0.48
CA THR A 215 -23.92 -40.11 -1.79
C THR A 215 -24.73 -41.25 -2.43
N SER A 216 -25.59 -41.90 -1.66
CA SER A 216 -26.51 -42.97 -2.08
C SER A 216 -27.94 -42.48 -2.32
N GLN A 217 -28.22 -41.18 -2.13
CA GLN A 217 -29.52 -40.59 -2.50
C GLN A 217 -29.71 -40.63 -4.02
N THR A 218 -30.56 -41.56 -4.49
CA THR A 218 -30.83 -41.78 -5.92
C THR A 218 -32.28 -41.46 -6.33
N VAL A 219 -33.18 -41.31 -5.37
CA VAL A 219 -34.57 -40.88 -5.58
C VAL A 219 -34.80 -39.49 -4.97
N ASP A 220 -35.87 -38.81 -5.38
CA ASP A 220 -36.17 -37.47 -4.88
C ASP A 220 -36.72 -37.58 -3.43
N PRO A 221 -36.11 -36.94 -2.42
CA PRO A 221 -36.56 -37.03 -1.04
C PRO A 221 -37.98 -36.51 -0.82
N SER A 222 -38.67 -37.07 0.18
CA SER A 222 -40.03 -36.73 0.57
C SER A 222 -40.15 -35.29 1.11
N ALA A 223 -41.36 -34.73 1.07
CA ALA A 223 -41.60 -33.40 1.64
C ALA A 223 -41.41 -33.38 3.17
N GLU A 224 -41.74 -34.51 3.82
CA GLU A 224 -41.54 -34.74 5.24
C GLU A 224 -40.06 -34.72 5.60
N TRP A 225 -39.20 -35.39 4.83
CA TRP A 225 -37.75 -35.35 5.02
C TRP A 225 -37.17 -33.95 4.79
N ASN A 226 -37.63 -33.22 3.77
CA ASN A 226 -37.16 -31.86 3.49
C ASN A 226 -37.43 -30.86 4.63
N ASP A 227 -38.44 -31.11 5.47
CA ASP A 227 -38.81 -30.30 6.64
C ASP A 227 -38.08 -30.74 7.94
N LEU A 228 -37.34 -31.86 7.93
CA LEU A 228 -36.50 -32.31 9.04
C LEU A 228 -35.20 -31.50 9.12
N ASP A 229 -34.53 -31.61 10.26
CA ASP A 229 -33.25 -30.99 10.62
C ASP A 229 -32.47 -32.09 11.34
N CYS A 230 -31.76 -32.90 10.56
CA CYS A 230 -31.23 -34.19 10.99
C CYS A 230 -29.98 -34.06 11.87
N ASP A 231 -29.10 -33.12 11.55
CA ASP A 231 -27.89 -32.84 12.32
C ASP A 231 -28.12 -31.86 13.48
N GLY A 232 -29.31 -31.23 13.54
CA GLY A 232 -29.72 -30.34 14.60
C GLY A 232 -29.05 -28.97 14.55
N ASP A 233 -28.57 -28.53 13.39
CA ASP A 233 -27.88 -27.26 13.20
C ASP A 233 -28.82 -26.05 13.12
N GLY A 234 -30.12 -26.27 12.95
CA GLY A 234 -31.11 -25.22 12.82
C GLY A 234 -31.56 -24.93 11.38
N VAL A 235 -31.01 -25.61 10.39
CA VAL A 235 -31.35 -25.57 8.97
C VAL A 235 -32.11 -26.85 8.63
N THR A 236 -33.10 -26.78 7.74
CA THR A 236 -33.81 -28.00 7.32
C THR A 236 -33.07 -28.67 6.18
N ASN A 237 -33.16 -30.00 6.09
CA ASN A 237 -32.51 -30.79 5.05
C ASN A 237 -32.79 -30.22 3.63
N GLY A 238 -34.04 -29.79 3.37
CA GLY A 238 -34.41 -29.17 2.09
C GLY A 238 -33.73 -27.82 1.82
N ASP A 239 -33.52 -26.99 2.85
CA ASP A 239 -32.80 -25.72 2.73
C ASP A 239 -31.30 -25.97 2.53
N GLU A 240 -30.74 -27.01 3.13
CA GLU A 240 -29.35 -27.41 2.96
C GLU A 240 -29.05 -27.93 1.56
N ILE A 241 -29.88 -28.83 1.03
CA ILE A 241 -29.78 -29.29 -0.36
C ILE A 241 -29.85 -28.10 -1.33
N ALA A 242 -30.71 -27.11 -1.04
CA ALA A 242 -30.80 -25.89 -1.85
C ALA A 242 -29.55 -25.00 -1.75
N ASN A 243 -28.88 -24.98 -0.59
CA ASN A 243 -27.65 -24.24 -0.34
C ASN A 243 -26.38 -25.00 -0.75
N GLY A 244 -26.49 -26.31 -0.99
CA GLY A 244 -25.37 -27.19 -1.27
C GLY A 244 -24.55 -27.57 -0.03
N THR A 245 -25.20 -27.62 1.13
CA THR A 245 -24.63 -28.09 2.39
C THR A 245 -25.11 -29.51 2.72
N ASP A 246 -24.62 -30.13 3.78
CA ASP A 246 -24.76 -31.58 4.04
C ASP A 246 -25.66 -31.82 5.26
N PRO A 247 -26.88 -32.37 5.07
CA PRO A 247 -27.83 -32.54 6.17
C PRO A 247 -27.45 -33.55 7.25
N GLY A 248 -26.35 -34.28 7.06
CA GLY A 248 -25.78 -35.15 8.08
C GLY A 248 -24.62 -34.53 8.87
N ASP A 249 -24.14 -33.34 8.48
CA ASP A 249 -22.98 -32.69 9.10
C ASP A 249 -23.33 -31.33 9.71
N SER A 250 -23.46 -31.33 11.03
CA SER A 250 -23.77 -30.17 11.89
C SER A 250 -22.91 -28.91 11.69
N CYS A 251 -21.74 -29.01 11.04
CA CYS A 251 -20.86 -27.89 10.73
C CYS A 251 -20.87 -27.49 9.24
N SER A 252 -21.63 -28.21 8.41
CA SER A 252 -21.86 -27.93 7.01
C SER A 252 -23.19 -27.20 6.85
N PHE A 253 -23.18 -25.88 7.05
CA PHE A 253 -24.41 -25.09 6.94
C PHE A 253 -24.16 -23.66 6.49
N VAL A 254 -25.24 -22.97 6.15
CA VAL A 254 -25.22 -21.52 5.90
C VAL A 254 -25.88 -20.82 7.08
N PHE A 255 -25.11 -20.07 7.86
CA PHE A 255 -25.60 -19.42 9.09
C PHE A 255 -26.87 -18.59 8.88
N THR A 256 -26.98 -17.87 7.76
CA THR A 256 -28.17 -17.06 7.44
C THR A 256 -29.42 -17.86 7.06
N SER A 257 -29.28 -19.18 6.87
CA SER A 257 -30.36 -20.12 6.52
C SER A 257 -30.96 -20.83 7.73
N GLN A 258 -30.48 -20.59 8.96
CA GLN A 258 -31.08 -21.16 10.16
C GLN A 258 -32.50 -20.64 10.35
N THR A 259 -33.50 -21.52 10.17
CA THR A 259 -34.93 -21.19 10.30
C THR A 259 -35.62 -21.93 11.44
N THR A 260 -35.01 -23.00 11.95
CA THR A 260 -35.46 -23.76 13.12
C THR A 260 -34.61 -23.35 14.35
N THR A 261 -34.75 -24.08 15.46
CA THR A 261 -33.98 -23.80 16.68
C THR A 261 -32.88 -24.85 16.80
N PRO A 262 -31.60 -24.46 16.78
CA PRO A 262 -30.49 -25.41 16.87
C PRO A 262 -30.52 -26.26 18.14
N SER A 263 -30.00 -27.47 18.03
CA SER A 263 -29.95 -28.47 19.10
C SER A 263 -28.97 -28.07 20.21
N ASN A 264 -29.12 -28.67 21.41
CA ASN A 264 -28.16 -28.42 22.49
C ASN A 264 -26.78 -29.02 22.20
N GLU A 265 -26.70 -30.06 21.36
CA GLU A 265 -25.44 -30.70 20.98
C GLU A 265 -24.67 -29.76 20.04
N TRP A 266 -25.34 -29.26 19.01
CA TRP A 266 -24.81 -28.24 18.10
C TRP A 266 -24.31 -27.00 18.84
N ASN A 267 -25.08 -26.48 19.81
CA ASN A 267 -24.68 -25.30 20.60
C ASN A 267 -23.37 -25.47 21.40
N THR A 268 -22.88 -26.70 21.57
CA THR A 268 -21.62 -27.00 22.28
C THR A 268 -20.47 -27.37 21.35
N LEU A 269 -20.73 -27.49 20.05
CA LEU A 269 -19.70 -27.63 19.03
C LEU A 269 -19.02 -26.29 18.77
N ASP A 270 -17.85 -26.38 18.15
CA ASP A 270 -17.01 -25.28 17.67
C ASP A 270 -16.68 -25.68 16.23
N CYS A 271 -17.47 -25.15 15.29
CA CYS A 271 -17.51 -25.66 13.92
C CYS A 271 -16.40 -25.10 13.04
N ASP A 272 -15.99 -23.86 13.25
CA ASP A 272 -14.89 -23.22 12.54
C ASP A 272 -13.53 -23.40 13.25
N GLY A 273 -13.54 -23.89 14.50
CA GLY A 273 -12.36 -24.25 15.27
C GLY A 273 -11.66 -23.05 15.90
N ASP A 274 -12.34 -21.91 16.05
CA ASP A 274 -11.80 -20.67 16.62
C ASP A 274 -11.70 -20.71 18.16
N GLY A 275 -12.26 -21.73 18.81
CA GLY A 275 -12.29 -21.89 20.26
C GLY A 275 -13.54 -21.31 20.94
N VAL A 276 -14.43 -20.67 20.21
CA VAL A 276 -15.75 -20.22 20.61
C VAL A 276 -16.76 -21.30 20.18
N VAL A 277 -17.72 -21.63 21.06
CA VAL A 277 -18.73 -22.62 20.70
C VAL A 277 -19.93 -21.94 20.05
N ASN A 278 -20.57 -22.60 19.09
CA ASN A 278 -21.62 -22.03 18.25
C ASN A 278 -22.74 -21.33 19.05
N GLY A 279 -23.12 -21.88 20.20
CA GLY A 279 -24.16 -21.29 21.05
C GLY A 279 -23.75 -19.96 21.71
N ILE A 280 -22.45 -19.72 21.92
CA ILE A 280 -21.91 -18.43 22.37
C ILE A 280 -21.91 -17.44 21.21
N GLU A 281 -21.55 -17.89 20.02
CA GLU A 281 -21.47 -17.07 18.81
C GLU A 281 -22.83 -16.53 18.38
N ILE A 282 -23.86 -17.37 18.36
CA ILE A 282 -25.25 -16.91 18.17
C ILE A 282 -25.61 -15.81 19.19
N SER A 283 -25.09 -15.91 20.42
CA SER A 283 -25.45 -15.00 21.51
C SER A 283 -24.74 -13.65 21.45
N ASN A 284 -23.49 -13.61 20.94
CA ASN A 284 -22.68 -12.40 20.81
C ASN A 284 -22.75 -11.80 19.39
N GLY A 285 -23.24 -12.55 18.41
CA GLY A 285 -23.50 -12.14 17.04
C GLY A 285 -22.38 -12.48 16.04
N THR A 286 -21.46 -13.37 16.38
CA THR A 286 -20.43 -13.89 15.47
C THR A 286 -20.93 -15.09 14.65
N ASP A 287 -20.27 -15.39 13.53
CA ASP A 287 -20.64 -16.46 12.58
C ASP A 287 -19.91 -17.79 12.90
N PRO A 288 -20.64 -18.86 13.32
CA PRO A 288 -20.03 -20.14 13.69
C PRO A 288 -19.36 -20.95 12.58
N THR A 289 -19.31 -20.39 11.37
CA THR A 289 -18.66 -20.98 10.20
C THR A 289 -17.49 -20.16 9.67
N ASP A 290 -17.25 -18.97 10.23
CA ASP A 290 -16.17 -18.09 9.84
C ASP A 290 -15.12 -17.98 10.96
N PRO A 291 -13.99 -18.70 10.86
CA PRO A 291 -12.99 -18.76 11.93
C PRO A 291 -12.32 -17.42 12.27
N CYS A 292 -12.55 -16.39 11.47
CA CYS A 292 -12.05 -15.04 11.68
C CYS A 292 -13.12 -14.05 12.17
N ASP A 293 -14.39 -14.44 12.24
CA ASP A 293 -15.45 -13.66 12.89
C ASP A 293 -15.64 -14.18 14.30
N PHE A 294 -14.83 -13.71 15.25
CA PHE A 294 -14.92 -14.16 16.63
C PHE A 294 -14.61 -13.06 17.65
N LEU A 295 -14.90 -13.34 18.92
CA LEU A 295 -14.48 -12.50 20.03
C LEU A 295 -13.49 -13.28 20.90
N ALA A 296 -12.23 -12.82 20.95
CA ALA A 296 -11.16 -13.50 21.69
C ALA A 296 -11.51 -13.76 23.18
N GLU A 297 -12.25 -12.85 23.83
CA GLU A 297 -12.69 -13.07 25.22
C GLU A 297 -13.77 -14.16 25.40
N SER A 298 -14.37 -14.61 24.30
CA SER A 298 -15.44 -15.61 24.26
C SER A 298 -14.93 -17.03 24.00
N GLN A 299 -13.63 -17.21 23.74
CA GLN A 299 -13.03 -18.52 23.57
C GLN A 299 -13.15 -19.34 24.86
N THR A 300 -13.85 -20.47 24.79
CA THR A 300 -14.10 -21.37 25.93
C THR A 300 -13.52 -22.78 25.75
N VAL A 301 -13.13 -23.14 24.54
CA VAL A 301 -12.43 -24.38 24.20
C VAL A 301 -11.10 -24.05 23.49
N PRO A 302 -10.12 -24.98 23.46
CA PRO A 302 -8.86 -24.74 22.75
C PRO A 302 -9.09 -24.62 21.24
N PRO A 303 -8.56 -23.58 20.57
CA PRO A 303 -8.64 -23.45 19.11
C PRO A 303 -7.95 -24.60 18.37
N SER A 304 -8.41 -24.85 17.14
CA SER A 304 -7.91 -25.88 16.23
C SER A 304 -6.51 -25.55 15.68
N ASN A 305 -5.82 -26.53 15.08
CA ASN A 305 -4.53 -26.23 14.43
C ASN A 305 -4.76 -25.45 13.14
N GLU A 306 -5.86 -25.73 12.45
CA GLU A 306 -6.31 -25.05 11.25
C GLU A 306 -6.49 -23.55 11.52
N TRP A 307 -7.16 -23.19 12.62
CA TRP A 307 -7.28 -21.80 13.07
C TRP A 307 -5.93 -21.17 13.45
N ASN A 308 -5.04 -21.90 14.12
CA ASN A 308 -3.72 -21.38 14.49
C ASN A 308 -2.82 -21.05 13.28
N ASP A 309 -3.06 -21.71 12.14
CA ASP A 309 -2.33 -21.50 10.88
C ASP A 309 -2.96 -20.39 10.01
N LEU A 310 -4.14 -19.86 10.38
CA LEU A 310 -4.78 -18.71 9.71
C LEU A 310 -4.13 -17.39 10.14
N ASP A 311 -4.34 -16.37 9.31
CA ASP A 311 -3.99 -14.97 9.53
C ASP A 311 -5.30 -14.18 9.30
N CYS A 312 -6.02 -13.90 10.38
CA CYS A 312 -7.39 -13.42 10.31
C CYS A 312 -7.51 -11.92 10.04
N ASP A 313 -6.58 -11.11 10.53
CA ASP A 313 -6.55 -9.67 10.30
C ASP A 313 -5.71 -9.27 9.08
N GLY A 314 -4.94 -10.22 8.54
CA GLY A 314 -4.16 -10.08 7.32
C GLY A 314 -2.87 -9.31 7.51
N ASP A 315 -2.32 -9.28 8.72
CA ASP A 315 -1.05 -8.61 9.05
C ASP A 315 0.20 -9.44 8.69
N GLY A 316 0.03 -10.71 8.29
CA GLY A 316 1.10 -11.64 7.95
C GLY A 316 1.65 -12.47 9.12
N VAL A 317 1.12 -12.30 10.33
CA VAL A 317 1.35 -13.12 11.52
C VAL A 317 0.18 -14.11 11.63
N THR A 318 0.46 -15.37 11.97
CA THR A 318 -0.64 -16.32 12.15
C THR A 318 -1.23 -16.19 13.54
N ASN A 319 -2.52 -16.49 13.68
CA ASN A 319 -3.24 -16.42 14.95
C ASN A 319 -2.50 -17.18 16.09
N GLY A 320 -1.88 -18.33 15.76
CA GLY A 320 -1.09 -19.11 16.71
C GLY A 320 0.20 -18.42 17.18
N ASP A 321 0.88 -17.70 16.29
CA ASP A 321 2.08 -16.92 16.61
C ASP A 321 1.71 -15.67 17.41
N GLU A 322 0.60 -15.04 17.09
CA GLU A 322 0.08 -13.90 17.84
C GLU A 322 -0.30 -14.23 19.28
N ILE A 323 -0.98 -15.37 19.49
CA ILE A 323 -1.28 -15.85 20.85
C ILE A 323 0.02 -16.13 21.63
N ALA A 324 1.09 -16.55 20.95
CA ALA A 324 2.40 -16.78 21.59
C ALA A 324 3.11 -15.47 21.96
N ASP A 325 2.98 -14.45 21.12
CA ASP A 325 3.58 -13.12 21.29
C ASP A 325 2.73 -12.19 22.17
N GLY A 326 1.45 -12.53 22.37
CA GLY A 326 0.48 -11.75 23.14
C GLY A 326 -0.16 -10.61 22.37
N THR A 327 -0.24 -10.73 21.04
CA THR A 327 -0.95 -9.81 20.14
C THR A 327 -2.38 -10.29 19.83
N ASP A 328 -3.13 -9.56 19.00
CA ASP A 328 -4.60 -9.75 18.87
C ASP A 328 -4.95 -10.16 17.44
N PRO A 329 -5.38 -11.41 17.21
CA PRO A 329 -5.63 -11.94 15.87
C PRO A 329 -6.76 -11.32 15.05
N THR A 330 -7.37 -10.27 15.57
CA THR A 330 -8.44 -9.53 14.91
C THR A 330 -8.09 -8.05 14.70
N ASP A 331 -6.94 -7.60 15.18
CA ASP A 331 -6.49 -6.21 15.07
C ASP A 331 -5.20 -6.12 14.23
N PRO A 332 -5.29 -5.70 12.95
CA PRO A 332 -4.15 -5.70 12.04
C PRO A 332 -3.00 -4.75 12.44
N CYS A 333 -3.17 -3.93 13.48
CA CYS A 333 -2.12 -3.09 14.05
C CYS A 333 -1.50 -3.67 15.33
N SER A 334 -2.03 -4.77 15.85
CA SER A 334 -1.55 -5.50 17.01
C SER A 334 -0.72 -6.69 16.54
N PHE A 335 0.56 -6.47 16.28
CA PHE A 335 1.43 -7.52 15.75
C PHE A 335 2.88 -7.42 16.24
N VAL A 336 3.71 -8.39 15.89
CA VAL A 336 5.16 -8.32 16.04
C VAL A 336 5.81 -8.49 14.68
N LEU A 337 6.46 -7.45 14.17
CA LEU A 337 7.03 -7.44 12.81
C LEU A 337 7.99 -8.63 12.55
N ALA A 338 8.74 -9.06 13.56
CA ALA A 338 9.66 -10.19 13.45
C ALA A 338 8.96 -11.57 13.31
N SER A 339 7.66 -11.63 13.60
CA SER A 339 6.81 -12.84 13.56
C SER A 339 5.95 -12.91 12.30
N GLN A 340 6.03 -11.92 11.40
CA GLN A 340 5.40 -12.00 10.08
C GLN A 340 6.06 -13.11 9.26
N THR A 341 5.38 -14.24 9.11
CA THR A 341 5.85 -15.41 8.35
C THR A 341 5.04 -15.69 7.10
N VAL A 342 3.89 -15.03 6.95
CA VAL A 342 3.00 -15.05 5.79
C VAL A 342 3.05 -13.69 5.10
N ASP A 343 2.71 -13.63 3.80
CA ASP A 343 2.67 -12.37 3.05
C ASP A 343 1.48 -11.51 3.55
N PRO A 344 1.70 -10.28 4.06
CA PRO A 344 0.62 -9.42 4.53
C PRO A 344 -0.40 -9.05 3.45
N SER A 345 -1.64 -8.82 3.86
CA SER A 345 -2.75 -8.50 2.99
C SER A 345 -2.64 -7.12 2.35
N ALA A 346 -3.36 -6.90 1.24
CA ALA A 346 -3.44 -5.57 0.62
C ALA A 346 -4.13 -4.53 1.53
N VAL A 347 -5.03 -4.98 2.41
CA VAL A 347 -5.71 -4.10 3.37
C VAL A 347 -4.73 -3.61 4.42
N TRP A 348 -3.92 -4.52 4.97
CA TRP A 348 -2.86 -4.17 5.91
C TRP A 348 -1.83 -3.21 5.30
N ASN A 349 -1.41 -3.44 4.05
CA ASN A 349 -0.44 -2.56 3.37
C ASN A 349 -0.94 -1.10 3.21
N ASP A 350 -2.25 -0.89 3.15
CA ASP A 350 -2.89 0.42 3.01
C ASP A 350 -3.23 1.07 4.37
N LEU A 351 -3.10 0.34 5.49
CA LEU A 351 -3.25 0.88 6.84
C LEU A 351 -2.05 1.74 7.23
N ASP A 352 -2.25 2.57 8.25
CA ASP A 352 -1.28 3.44 8.90
C ASP A 352 -1.49 3.22 10.40
N CYS A 353 -0.71 2.30 10.97
CA CYS A 353 -0.98 1.75 12.30
C CYS A 353 -0.50 2.66 13.43
N ASP A 354 0.59 3.39 13.24
CA ASP A 354 1.14 4.33 14.21
C ASP A 354 0.67 5.79 13.99
N ASN A 355 -0.01 6.06 12.88
CA ASN A 355 -0.61 7.35 12.51
C ASN A 355 0.42 8.45 12.22
N ASP A 356 1.55 8.09 11.66
CA ASP A 356 2.61 9.01 11.25
C ASP A 356 2.36 9.63 9.85
N GLY A 357 1.43 9.06 9.07
CA GLY A 357 1.06 9.50 7.73
C GLY A 357 1.71 8.71 6.59
N ILE A 358 2.48 7.67 6.90
CA ILE A 358 2.97 6.64 5.98
C ILE A 358 2.09 5.40 6.16
N SER A 359 1.93 4.60 5.10
CA SER A 359 1.20 3.33 5.22
C SER A 359 2.17 2.18 5.48
N ASN A 360 1.74 1.14 6.20
CA ASN A 360 2.55 -0.01 6.57
C ASN A 360 3.33 -0.59 5.38
N GLY A 361 2.68 -0.72 4.22
CA GLY A 361 3.33 -1.23 3.01
C GLY A 361 4.42 -0.31 2.44
N ASN A 362 4.32 1.00 2.63
CA ASN A 362 5.37 1.95 2.26
C ASN A 362 6.49 1.96 3.30
N GLU A 363 6.16 1.84 4.57
CA GLU A 363 7.14 1.78 5.66
C GLU A 363 8.08 0.58 5.50
N VAL A 364 7.54 -0.61 5.20
CA VAL A 364 8.34 -1.80 4.88
C VAL A 364 9.32 -1.55 3.72
N VAL A 365 8.96 -0.70 2.75
CA VAL A 365 9.82 -0.33 1.61
C VAL A 365 10.89 0.70 2.01
N LEU A 366 10.53 1.63 2.89
CA LEU A 366 11.42 2.66 3.43
C LEU A 366 12.38 2.12 4.49
N GLY A 367 12.03 1.02 5.15
CA GLY A 367 12.76 0.43 6.26
C GLY A 367 12.32 0.96 7.64
N THR A 368 11.26 1.75 7.70
CA THR A 368 10.65 2.26 8.93
C THR A 368 9.74 1.22 9.60
N ASP A 369 9.40 1.42 10.87
CA ASP A 369 8.65 0.48 11.70
C ASP A 369 7.15 0.85 11.76
N PRO A 370 6.23 0.05 11.15
CA PRO A 370 4.80 0.36 11.10
C PRO A 370 4.04 0.43 12.43
N GLN A 371 4.73 0.18 13.55
CA GLN A 371 4.15 0.31 14.90
C GLN A 371 4.79 1.46 15.69
N ASN A 372 5.71 2.22 15.09
CA ASN A 372 6.48 3.25 15.76
C ASN A 372 6.65 4.48 14.87
N SER A 373 5.85 5.52 15.15
CA SER A 373 5.76 6.74 14.35
C SER A 373 7.05 7.55 14.22
N ASP A 374 8.09 7.22 14.99
CA ASP A 374 9.41 7.86 15.01
C ASP A 374 10.45 6.74 15.11
N THR A 375 10.84 6.20 13.95
CA THR A 375 11.60 4.96 13.81
C THR A 375 12.99 5.06 14.43
N ASP A 376 13.68 6.18 14.23
CA ASP A 376 15.04 6.38 14.73
C ASP A 376 15.12 7.13 16.07
N GLY A 377 13.98 7.66 16.52
CA GLY A 377 13.80 8.22 17.85
C GLY A 377 14.34 9.63 18.00
N ASP A 378 14.41 10.42 16.92
CA ASP A 378 14.96 11.77 16.94
C ASP A 378 13.97 12.87 17.32
N GLY A 379 12.69 12.53 17.47
CA GLY A 379 11.63 13.47 17.82
C GLY A 379 10.80 13.95 16.63
N VAL A 380 11.16 13.62 15.39
CA VAL A 380 10.38 13.85 14.17
C VAL A 380 9.68 12.54 13.79
N ILE A 381 8.43 12.62 13.33
CA ILE A 381 7.72 11.43 12.87
C ILE A 381 8.12 11.11 11.42
N ASP A 382 8.20 9.83 11.05
CA ASP A 382 8.79 9.41 9.77
C ASP A 382 8.06 10.08 8.58
N GLY A 383 6.74 10.20 8.66
CA GLY A 383 5.92 10.92 7.67
C GLY A 383 6.30 12.40 7.47
N ASP A 384 6.68 13.11 8.54
CA ASP A 384 7.14 14.50 8.45
C ASP A 384 8.55 14.59 7.87
N GLU A 385 9.42 13.63 8.18
CA GLU A 385 10.76 13.56 7.60
C GLU A 385 10.75 13.36 6.08
N ILE A 386 9.85 12.49 5.59
CA ILE A 386 9.64 12.33 4.15
C ILE A 386 9.17 13.64 3.50
N ASN A 387 8.37 14.46 4.21
CA ASN A 387 7.91 15.76 3.71
C ASN A 387 9.04 16.80 3.70
N ASP A 388 9.91 16.79 4.71
CA ASP A 388 11.04 17.71 4.87
C ASP A 388 12.26 17.28 4.04
N GLY A 389 12.28 16.02 3.58
CA GLY A 389 13.36 15.44 2.78
C GLY A 389 14.54 14.95 3.62
N THR A 390 14.29 14.64 4.89
CA THR A 390 15.24 14.00 5.82
C THR A 390 15.09 12.46 5.78
N ASP A 391 15.88 11.72 6.57
CA ASP A 391 16.01 10.26 6.44
C ASP A 391 15.53 9.60 7.74
N PRO A 392 14.36 8.93 7.74
CA PRO A 392 13.70 8.41 8.95
C PRO A 392 14.36 7.19 9.59
N ASN A 393 15.59 6.91 9.20
CA ASN A 393 16.42 5.85 9.77
C ASN A 393 17.79 6.37 10.22
N ASP A 394 18.02 7.68 10.10
CA ASP A 394 19.26 8.34 10.51
C ASP A 394 18.93 9.43 11.54
N PRO A 395 19.14 9.15 12.84
CA PRO A 395 18.73 10.05 13.93
C PRO A 395 19.47 11.41 13.94
N CYS A 396 20.45 11.60 13.06
CA CYS A 396 21.14 12.88 12.85
C CYS A 396 20.68 13.63 11.58
N SER A 397 19.67 13.13 10.89
CA SER A 397 19.08 13.72 9.70
C SER A 397 17.64 14.13 10.00
N PHE A 398 17.44 15.33 10.54
CA PHE A 398 16.11 15.84 10.91
C PHE A 398 15.96 17.34 10.68
N ASP A 399 14.73 17.86 10.68
CA ASP A 399 14.47 19.30 10.80
C ASP A 399 14.06 19.61 12.25
N ILE A 400 14.88 20.40 12.96
CA ILE A 400 14.63 20.76 14.35
C ILE A 400 13.28 21.48 14.56
N THR A 401 12.74 22.10 13.52
CA THR A 401 11.42 22.76 13.58
C THR A 401 10.24 21.79 13.47
N SER A 402 10.49 20.56 13.04
CA SER A 402 9.53 19.46 12.89
C SER A 402 9.58 18.45 14.04
N GLN A 403 10.48 18.62 15.02
CA GLN A 403 10.48 17.81 16.25
C GLN A 403 9.21 18.07 17.07
N THR A 404 8.25 17.16 16.98
CA THR A 404 6.94 17.28 17.64
C THR A 404 6.68 16.19 18.69
N VAL A 405 7.50 15.14 18.70
CA VAL A 405 7.52 14.10 19.75
C VAL A 405 8.78 14.22 20.59
N ASP A 406 8.75 13.66 21.81
CA ASP A 406 9.89 13.73 22.73
C ASP A 406 11.02 12.79 22.23
N PRO A 407 12.24 13.28 21.96
CA PRO A 407 13.33 12.44 21.45
C PRO A 407 13.74 11.31 22.41
N SER A 408 14.22 10.21 21.84
CA SER A 408 14.67 9.01 22.56
C SER A 408 15.90 9.26 23.44
N THR A 409 16.16 8.35 24.39
CA THR A 409 17.39 8.46 25.22
C THR A 409 18.64 8.22 24.38
N GLU A 410 18.55 7.30 23.43
CA GLU A 410 19.58 6.99 22.46
C GLU A 410 19.96 8.23 21.64
N TRP A 411 18.97 8.97 21.13
CA TRP A 411 19.20 10.23 20.42
C TRP A 411 19.84 11.30 21.31
N ASN A 412 19.37 11.43 22.55
CA ASN A 412 19.93 12.42 23.50
C ASN A 412 21.42 12.18 23.81
N ASP A 413 21.89 10.94 23.71
CA ASP A 413 23.29 10.55 23.96
C ASP A 413 24.17 10.67 22.69
N LEU A 414 23.61 10.97 21.52
CA LEU A 414 24.35 11.23 20.26
C LEU A 414 24.96 12.64 20.25
N ASP A 415 25.89 12.85 19.33
CA ASP A 415 26.60 14.11 19.03
C ASP A 415 26.58 14.24 17.50
N CYS A 416 25.50 14.82 16.98
CA CYS A 416 25.17 14.74 15.56
C CYS A 416 26.02 15.64 14.68
N ASP A 417 26.42 16.81 15.17
CA ASP A 417 27.32 17.73 14.46
C ASP A 417 28.82 17.50 14.78
N GLY A 418 29.11 16.68 15.78
CA GLY A 418 30.45 16.22 16.18
C GLY A 418 31.27 17.30 16.89
N ASP A 419 30.61 18.32 17.44
CA ASP A 419 31.22 19.41 18.19
C ASP A 419 31.71 18.99 19.58
N GLY A 420 31.30 17.80 20.05
CA GLY A 420 31.67 17.22 21.33
C GLY A 420 30.67 17.44 22.47
N VAL A 421 29.52 18.05 22.20
CA VAL A 421 28.35 18.16 23.07
C VAL A 421 27.32 17.13 22.58
N THR A 422 26.58 16.52 23.51
CA THR A 422 25.51 15.59 23.11
C THR A 422 24.24 16.35 22.81
N ASN A 423 23.41 15.89 21.87
CA ASN A 423 22.15 16.51 21.48
C ASN A 423 21.27 16.89 22.68
N GLY A 424 21.20 16.01 23.69
CA GLY A 424 20.41 16.27 24.91
C GLY A 424 20.97 17.39 25.79
N ASP A 425 22.29 17.59 25.81
CA ASP A 425 22.93 18.71 26.53
C ASP A 425 22.68 20.03 25.80
N GLU A 426 22.70 20.02 24.46
CA GLU A 426 22.42 21.18 23.61
C GLU A 426 20.97 21.66 23.70
N ILE A 427 20.00 20.73 23.69
CA ILE A 427 18.60 21.09 23.97
C ILE A 427 18.47 21.77 25.35
N ASN A 428 19.25 21.31 26.34
CA ASN A 428 19.16 21.81 27.71
C ASN A 428 19.75 23.22 27.89
N ASP A 429 20.82 23.55 27.16
CA ASP A 429 21.45 24.88 27.22
C ASP A 429 21.06 25.82 26.07
N GLY A 430 20.31 25.31 25.09
CA GLY A 430 19.63 26.05 24.03
C GLY A 430 20.45 26.22 22.76
N THR A 431 21.42 25.34 22.52
CA THR A 431 22.22 25.28 21.29
C THR A 431 21.66 24.25 20.31
N ASP A 432 22.17 24.24 19.07
CA ASP A 432 21.57 23.53 17.93
C ASP A 432 22.35 22.23 17.58
N PRO A 433 21.77 21.04 17.80
CA PRO A 433 22.44 19.75 17.58
C PRO A 433 22.84 19.40 16.14
N GLN A 434 22.50 20.26 15.17
CA GLN A 434 22.90 20.12 13.77
C GLN A 434 23.97 21.14 13.36
N ASN A 435 24.39 22.02 14.26
CA ASN A 435 25.28 23.12 13.96
C ASN A 435 26.47 23.14 14.92
N GLY A 436 27.57 22.51 14.50
CA GLY A 436 28.74 22.37 15.38
C GLY A 436 29.46 23.67 15.73
N CYS A 437 29.02 24.82 15.21
CA CYS A 437 29.50 26.14 15.62
C CYS A 437 28.65 26.78 16.73
N ASP A 438 27.47 26.25 17.01
CA ASP A 438 26.54 26.71 18.05
C ASP A 438 26.61 25.76 19.23
N PHE A 439 27.49 26.05 20.20
CA PHE A 439 27.62 25.24 21.41
C PHE A 439 28.14 26.03 22.61
N VAL A 440 28.00 25.43 23.80
CA VAL A 440 28.59 25.96 25.05
C VAL A 440 29.86 25.18 25.39
N GLU A 441 31.02 25.83 25.39
CA GLU A 441 32.34 25.22 25.71
C GLU A 441 32.34 24.40 27.02
N GLY A 442 31.55 24.81 28.01
CA GLY A 442 31.42 24.12 29.29
C GLY A 442 30.64 22.79 29.25
N SER A 443 29.89 22.56 28.18
CA SER A 443 29.02 21.40 27.93
C SER A 443 29.73 20.31 27.11
N GLN A 444 30.91 20.59 26.55
CA GLN A 444 31.68 19.58 25.81
C GLN A 444 32.14 18.43 26.71
N THR A 445 31.66 17.23 26.42
CA THR A 445 32.01 16.00 27.15
C THR A 445 32.66 14.94 26.27
N LEU A 446 32.58 15.09 24.94
CA LEU A 446 33.13 14.21 23.91
C LEU A 446 34.25 14.89 23.11
N PRO A 447 35.09 14.13 22.38
CA PRO A 447 36.12 14.70 21.53
C PRO A 447 35.53 15.34 20.28
N SER A 448 35.67 16.65 20.17
CA SER A 448 35.28 17.44 18.99
C SER A 448 36.17 17.10 17.78
N THR A 449 35.68 16.26 16.87
CA THR A 449 36.49 15.78 15.73
C THR A 449 36.16 16.45 14.41
N THR A 450 34.96 17.00 14.26
CA THR A 450 34.49 17.73 13.07
C THR A 450 34.61 19.24 13.22
N TRP A 451 34.51 19.79 14.44
CA TRP A 451 34.63 21.24 14.66
C TRP A 451 35.92 21.86 14.11
N ASN A 452 37.05 21.15 14.16
CA ASN A 452 38.32 21.68 13.63
C ASN A 452 38.30 21.90 12.11
N ASP A 453 37.40 21.21 11.40
CA ASP A 453 37.25 21.29 9.95
C ASP A 453 36.15 22.29 9.53
N LEU A 454 35.40 22.86 10.48
CA LEU A 454 34.39 23.90 10.26
C LEU A 454 35.04 25.30 10.20
N ASP A 455 34.33 26.25 9.61
CA ASP A 455 34.65 27.68 9.53
C ASP A 455 33.48 28.44 10.18
N CYS A 456 33.58 28.66 11.50
CA CYS A 456 32.44 29.11 12.30
C CYS A 456 32.14 30.61 12.17
N ASP A 457 33.14 31.41 11.85
CA ASP A 457 33.00 32.85 11.68
C ASP A 457 32.88 33.26 10.19
N GLY A 458 33.14 32.32 9.29
CA GLY A 458 32.91 32.42 7.86
C GLY A 458 33.98 33.21 7.13
N ASP A 459 35.16 33.36 7.71
CA ASP A 459 36.31 34.08 7.16
C ASP A 459 37.09 33.28 6.10
N GLY A 460 36.71 32.02 5.85
CA GLY A 460 37.34 31.12 4.90
C GLY A 460 38.51 30.30 5.47
N ILE A 461 38.74 30.30 6.78
CA ILE A 461 39.75 29.52 7.49
C ILE A 461 39.03 28.52 8.41
N THR A 462 39.54 27.30 8.51
CA THR A 462 38.94 26.36 9.47
C THR A 462 39.38 26.67 10.89
N ASN A 463 38.51 26.41 11.86
CA ASN A 463 38.78 26.64 13.28
C ASN A 463 40.10 25.98 13.74
N GLY A 464 40.42 24.80 13.20
CA GLY A 464 41.66 24.09 13.49
C GLY A 464 42.91 24.80 12.95
N ASP A 465 42.82 25.35 11.73
CA ASP A 465 43.89 26.14 11.12
C ASP A 465 44.06 27.49 11.82
N GLU A 466 42.97 28.08 12.32
CA GLU A 466 43.02 29.31 13.08
C GLU A 466 43.67 29.15 14.45
N ILE A 467 43.33 28.08 15.19
CA ILE A 467 44.03 27.76 16.45
C ILE A 467 45.53 27.56 16.19
N ALA A 468 45.88 26.93 15.07
CA ALA A 468 47.28 26.72 14.70
C ALA A 468 47.97 28.05 14.28
N GLY A 469 47.24 28.95 13.62
CA GLY A 469 47.66 30.27 13.18
C GLY A 469 47.68 31.34 14.29
N GLY A 470 46.94 31.11 15.38
CA GLY A 470 46.73 32.06 16.47
C GLY A 470 45.65 33.11 16.19
N THR A 471 44.73 32.82 15.26
CA THR A 471 43.51 33.58 14.96
C THR A 471 42.32 33.05 15.79
N ASP A 472 41.16 33.72 15.75
CA ASP A 472 40.05 33.48 16.69
C ASP A 472 38.82 32.95 15.92
N PRO A 473 38.47 31.65 16.08
CA PRO A 473 37.44 30.99 15.27
C PRO A 473 36.00 31.47 15.34
N TYR A 474 35.75 32.51 16.13
CA TYR A 474 34.44 33.12 16.30
C TYR A 474 34.45 34.60 15.95
N ASN A 475 35.57 35.13 15.46
CA ASN A 475 35.73 36.54 15.15
C ASN A 475 36.20 36.70 13.71
N PRO A 476 35.28 37.01 12.77
CA PRO A 476 35.59 37.02 11.34
C PRO A 476 36.66 38.05 10.92
N CYS A 477 36.93 39.05 11.78
CA CYS A 477 37.98 40.05 11.55
C CYS A 477 39.35 39.65 12.11
N SER A 478 39.44 38.51 12.78
CA SER A 478 40.68 37.97 13.34
C SER A 478 41.22 36.88 12.41
N PHE A 479 41.64 37.23 11.20
CA PHE A 479 42.03 36.25 10.18
C PHE A 479 43.43 36.49 9.61
N ASP A 480 44.02 35.47 8.99
CA ASP A 480 45.23 35.56 8.17
C ASP A 480 44.88 35.18 6.73
N SER A 481 44.85 36.18 5.84
CA SER A 481 44.49 36.04 4.43
C SER A 481 45.34 35.00 3.68
N THR A 482 46.51 34.60 4.21
CA THR A 482 47.34 33.55 3.60
C THR A 482 46.88 32.12 3.91
N ASN A 483 46.02 31.94 4.92
CA ASN A 483 45.48 30.65 5.36
C ASN A 483 44.01 30.44 4.94
N GLN A 484 43.40 31.40 4.25
CA GLN A 484 42.07 31.25 3.66
C GLN A 484 42.10 30.16 2.58
N THR A 485 41.44 29.04 2.86
CA THR A 485 41.36 27.87 1.96
C THR A 485 39.92 27.53 1.57
N LEU A 486 38.95 28.07 2.30
CA LEU A 486 37.53 27.93 2.06
C LEU A 486 36.95 29.24 1.48
N PRO A 487 35.79 29.18 0.81
CA PRO A 487 35.09 30.39 0.38
C PRO A 487 34.54 31.16 1.59
N THR A 488 34.67 32.48 1.59
CA THR A 488 34.12 33.36 2.62
C THR A 488 32.59 33.41 2.57
N THR A 489 31.97 33.63 3.72
CA THR A 489 30.51 33.74 3.85
C THR A 489 30.01 35.17 3.63
N THR A 490 28.70 35.34 3.44
CA THR A 490 28.09 36.67 3.40
C THR A 490 28.26 37.45 4.71
N VAL A 491 28.34 36.75 5.85
CA VAL A 491 28.57 37.38 7.15
C VAL A 491 29.93 38.09 7.16
N TRP A 492 30.99 37.40 6.72
CA TRP A 492 32.30 38.00 6.57
C TRP A 492 32.34 39.10 5.51
N ASN A 493 31.71 38.87 4.35
CA ASN A 493 31.74 39.82 3.23
C ASN A 493 31.05 41.17 3.53
N GLU A 494 30.07 41.21 4.44
CA GLU A 494 29.34 42.43 4.82
C GLU A 494 30.00 43.21 5.98
N LEU A 495 31.04 42.65 6.61
CA LEU A 495 31.81 43.34 7.65
C LEU A 495 32.79 44.35 7.05
N ASP A 496 33.23 45.27 7.90
CA ASP A 496 34.27 46.28 7.63
C ASP A 496 35.28 46.15 8.78
N CYS A 497 36.31 45.35 8.55
CA CYS A 497 37.19 44.88 9.62
C CYS A 497 38.24 45.90 10.05
N ASP A 498 38.69 46.77 9.15
CA ASP A 498 39.62 47.86 9.44
C ASP A 498 38.92 49.21 9.68
N ASN A 499 37.60 49.26 9.50
CA ASN A 499 36.71 50.38 9.79
C ASN A 499 36.97 51.61 8.92
N ASP A 500 37.36 51.38 7.68
CA ASP A 500 37.61 52.38 6.66
C ASP A 500 36.35 52.76 5.86
N GLY A 501 35.23 52.07 6.11
CA GLY A 501 33.94 52.30 5.46
C GLY A 501 33.71 51.47 4.18
N VAL A 502 34.63 50.59 3.80
CA VAL A 502 34.49 49.60 2.73
C VAL A 502 34.19 48.24 3.35
N THR A 503 33.39 47.41 2.68
CA THR A 503 33.16 46.05 3.16
C THR A 503 34.27 45.13 2.71
N ASN A 504 34.61 44.13 3.52
CA ASN A 504 35.60 43.10 3.19
C ASN A 504 35.34 42.49 1.80
N GLY A 505 34.06 42.27 1.46
CA GLY A 505 33.66 41.74 0.16
C GLY A 505 33.92 42.71 -1.01
N ASP A 506 33.72 44.01 -0.81
CA ASP A 506 34.03 45.03 -1.81
C ASP A 506 35.54 45.17 -2.02
N GLU A 507 36.32 45.13 -0.94
CA GLU A 507 37.79 45.18 -0.98
C GLU A 507 38.40 43.97 -1.69
N VAL A 508 37.88 42.77 -1.42
CA VAL A 508 38.28 41.58 -2.18
C VAL A 508 37.96 41.72 -3.67
N ASN A 509 36.88 42.41 -4.02
CA ASN A 509 36.45 42.58 -5.41
C ASN A 509 37.28 43.60 -6.18
N ASP A 510 37.66 44.72 -5.55
CA ASP A 510 38.50 45.75 -6.18
C ASP A 510 40.01 45.56 -5.92
N GLY A 511 40.36 44.62 -5.05
CA GLY A 511 41.72 44.12 -4.82
C GLY A 511 42.48 44.84 -3.71
N THR A 512 41.76 45.53 -2.82
CA THR A 512 42.31 46.14 -1.61
C THR A 512 42.25 45.19 -0.41
N ASN A 513 42.77 45.60 0.75
CA ASN A 513 43.07 44.68 1.86
C ASN A 513 42.16 44.93 3.08
N PRO A 514 41.29 43.97 3.46
CA PRO A 514 40.31 44.13 4.53
C PRO A 514 40.83 44.32 5.97
N LEU A 515 42.15 44.42 6.14
CA LEU A 515 42.81 44.65 7.42
C LEU A 515 43.73 45.87 7.39
N ASP A 516 43.78 46.62 6.27
CA ASP A 516 44.65 47.78 6.08
C ASP A 516 43.83 49.01 5.71
N GLN A 517 43.51 49.80 6.73
CA GLN A 517 42.65 51.00 6.66
C GLN A 517 43.10 52.12 5.69
N CYS A 518 44.25 51.97 5.02
CA CYS A 518 44.76 52.88 3.99
C CYS A 518 44.89 52.25 2.61
N ASP A 519 44.50 50.98 2.45
CA ASP A 519 44.40 50.28 1.17
C ASP A 519 42.91 50.16 0.84
N PHE A 520 42.36 51.17 0.17
CA PHE A 520 40.93 51.20 -0.16
C PHE A 520 40.65 51.98 -1.44
N VAL A 521 39.44 51.82 -1.98
CA VAL A 521 38.93 52.63 -3.09
C VAL A 521 37.88 53.59 -2.57
N LEU A 522 38.12 54.90 -2.72
CA LEU A 522 37.23 55.95 -2.21
C LEU A 522 35.78 55.85 -2.73
N GLU A 523 35.58 55.36 -3.96
CA GLU A 523 34.25 55.12 -4.53
C GLU A 523 33.52 53.90 -3.91
N SER A 524 34.25 52.99 -3.26
CA SER A 524 33.75 51.78 -2.61
C SER A 524 33.36 52.00 -1.13
N GLN A 525 33.66 53.16 -0.54
CA GLN A 525 33.23 53.52 0.81
C GLN A 525 31.71 53.72 0.89
N THR A 526 31.00 52.68 1.30
CA THR A 526 29.53 52.66 1.40
C THR A 526 29.03 52.67 2.84
N LEU A 527 29.90 52.38 3.80
CA LEU A 527 29.63 52.38 5.24
C LEU A 527 30.20 53.63 5.93
N PRO A 528 29.72 53.97 7.14
CA PRO A 528 30.31 55.06 7.93
C PRO A 528 31.71 54.69 8.41
N THR A 529 32.70 55.53 8.10
CA THR A 529 34.08 55.37 8.57
C THR A 529 34.22 55.57 10.09
N SER A 530 35.24 54.95 10.69
CA SER A 530 35.51 55.10 12.13
C SER A 530 36.22 56.41 12.48
N GLN A 531 36.17 56.77 13.78
CA GLN A 531 36.96 57.91 14.27
C GLN A 531 38.47 57.63 14.20
N GLU A 532 38.91 56.38 14.30
CA GLU A 532 40.32 56.01 14.20
C GLU A 532 40.83 56.22 12.76
N TRP A 533 40.03 55.83 11.78
CA TRP A 533 40.31 56.13 10.37
C TRP A 533 40.32 57.64 10.09
N LEU A 534 39.36 58.40 10.62
CA LEU A 534 39.28 59.86 10.43
C LEU A 534 40.49 60.60 11.03
N ASP A 535 41.07 60.08 12.12
CA ASP A 535 42.24 60.67 12.79
C ASP A 535 43.58 60.20 12.17
N PHE A 536 43.54 59.26 11.22
CA PHE A 536 44.72 58.75 10.52
C PHE A 536 45.09 59.62 9.32
N ASP A 537 46.34 59.51 8.87
CA ASP A 537 46.92 60.23 7.74
C ASP A 537 47.50 59.16 6.80
N CYS A 538 46.72 58.76 5.81
CA CYS A 538 47.01 57.58 4.99
C CYS A 538 48.12 57.82 3.96
N ASP A 539 48.11 58.98 3.28
CA ASP A 539 49.11 59.34 2.28
C ASP A 539 50.36 60.01 2.89
N GLY A 540 50.29 60.40 4.16
CA GLY A 540 51.37 60.93 4.96
C GLY A 540 51.67 62.40 4.68
N ASP A 541 50.73 63.16 4.16
CA ASP A 541 50.87 64.57 3.77
C ASP A 541 50.80 65.56 4.94
N GLY A 542 50.40 65.08 6.13
CA GLY A 542 50.23 65.89 7.32
C GLY A 542 48.80 66.37 7.58
N VAL A 543 47.84 66.05 6.71
CA VAL A 543 46.39 66.23 6.86
C VAL A 543 45.80 64.87 7.23
N THR A 544 44.81 64.85 8.13
CA THR A 544 44.15 63.57 8.47
C THR A 544 43.00 63.31 7.52
N ASN A 545 42.67 62.05 7.23
CA ASN A 545 41.59 61.64 6.33
C ASN A 545 40.27 62.41 6.61
N GLY A 546 39.94 62.65 7.88
CA GLY A 546 38.75 63.40 8.27
C GLY A 546 38.78 64.90 7.95
N ASP A 547 39.96 65.52 7.97
CA ASP A 547 40.14 66.93 7.56
C ASP A 547 40.08 67.04 6.03
N GLU A 548 40.62 66.06 5.30
CA GLU A 548 40.58 66.00 3.84
C GLU A 548 39.16 65.81 3.29
N ILE A 549 38.32 65.02 3.96
CA ILE A 549 36.89 64.96 3.63
C ILE A 549 36.21 66.34 3.80
N ILE A 550 36.65 67.14 4.76
CA ILE A 550 36.02 68.44 5.08
C ILE A 550 36.40 69.50 4.06
N ASP A 551 37.66 69.56 3.64
CA ASP A 551 38.14 70.55 2.67
C ASP A 551 38.08 70.07 1.21
N GLY A 552 37.89 68.76 1.01
CA GLY A 552 37.60 68.12 -0.27
C GLY A 552 38.84 67.61 -1.01
N THR A 553 39.93 67.34 -0.29
CA THR A 553 41.14 66.70 -0.80
C THR A 553 41.06 65.16 -0.68
N ASP A 554 41.97 64.43 -1.33
CA ASP A 554 41.92 62.97 -1.47
C ASP A 554 42.86 62.26 -0.49
N PRO A 555 42.34 61.46 0.48
CA PRO A 555 43.13 60.82 1.52
C PRO A 555 44.21 59.81 1.09
N LEU A 556 44.25 59.48 -0.20
CA LEU A 556 45.25 58.58 -0.78
C LEU A 556 46.26 59.31 -1.67
N SER A 557 46.15 60.64 -1.80
CA SER A 557 46.87 61.45 -2.78
C SER A 557 47.78 62.50 -2.12
N VAL A 558 49.04 62.12 -1.93
CA VAL A 558 50.08 62.93 -1.25
C VAL A 558 50.27 64.38 -1.74
N CYS A 559 49.82 64.71 -2.96
CA CYS A 559 49.91 66.06 -3.53
C CYS A 559 48.56 66.77 -3.69
N ASP A 560 47.46 66.15 -3.31
CA ASP A 560 46.14 66.77 -3.22
C ASP A 560 45.86 67.08 -1.76
N PHE A 561 46.26 68.27 -1.30
CA PHE A 561 46.12 68.65 0.10
C PHE A 561 45.90 70.15 0.31
N ASP A 562 45.22 70.52 1.40
CA ASP A 562 45.17 71.90 1.87
C ASP A 562 46.24 72.10 2.95
N TYR A 563 47.28 72.86 2.61
CA TYR A 563 48.37 73.17 3.55
C TYR A 563 47.88 73.88 4.84
N MET A 564 46.71 74.54 4.80
CA MET A 564 46.11 75.16 5.98
C MET A 564 45.49 74.14 6.94
N SER A 565 45.21 72.93 6.46
CA SER A 565 44.65 71.78 7.19
C SER A 565 45.71 70.80 7.70
N GLN A 566 47.01 71.04 7.41
CA GLN A 566 48.09 70.21 7.95
C GLN A 566 48.21 70.35 9.48
N THR A 567 47.59 69.43 10.21
CA THR A 567 47.53 69.41 11.67
C THR A 567 48.43 68.34 12.31
N VAL A 568 48.84 67.33 11.54
CA VAL A 568 49.81 66.31 11.94
C VAL A 568 51.15 66.53 11.23
N SER A 569 52.18 65.77 11.63
CA SER A 569 53.53 65.95 11.05
C SER A 569 53.64 65.13 9.77
N PRO A 570 53.93 65.75 8.60
CA PRO A 570 54.08 65.02 7.35
C PRO A 570 55.15 63.94 7.44
N THR A 571 54.93 62.84 6.74
CA THR A 571 55.81 61.68 6.73
C THR A 571 56.90 61.78 5.66
N VAL A 572 57.73 60.75 5.59
CA VAL A 572 58.77 60.66 4.55
C VAL A 572 58.19 60.55 3.14
N ILE A 573 56.94 60.10 2.99
CA ILE A 573 56.26 59.95 1.70
C ILE A 573 56.10 61.35 1.10
N TRP A 574 55.42 62.25 1.82
CA TRP A 574 55.24 63.64 1.44
C TRP A 574 56.53 64.44 1.32
N LEU A 575 57.49 64.27 2.24
CA LEU A 575 58.78 64.98 2.16
C LEU A 575 59.57 64.64 0.88
N SER A 576 59.33 63.47 0.30
CA SER A 576 59.97 63.01 -0.93
C SER A 576 59.17 63.26 -2.21
N ALA A 577 57.91 63.67 -2.08
CA ALA A 577 57.05 64.07 -3.18
C ALA A 577 57.39 65.49 -3.66
N ASP A 578 56.99 65.81 -4.88
CA ASP A 578 57.17 67.12 -5.54
C ASP A 578 55.78 67.61 -5.96
N CYS A 579 55.13 68.34 -5.05
CA CYS A 579 53.69 68.62 -5.13
C CYS A 579 53.36 70.01 -5.65
N ASP A 580 54.37 70.82 -6.01
CA ASP A 580 54.12 72.12 -6.61
C ASP A 580 53.56 71.99 -8.04
N CYS A 581 53.20 73.11 -8.66
CA CYS A 581 52.68 73.13 -10.04
C CYS A 581 51.42 72.31 -10.31
N ASP A 582 50.49 72.30 -9.36
CA ASP A 582 49.27 71.49 -9.39
C ASP A 582 49.61 69.99 -9.48
N GLY A 583 50.57 69.53 -8.68
CA GLY A 583 51.05 68.13 -8.62
C GLY A 583 51.95 67.71 -9.79
N ALA A 584 52.44 68.67 -10.59
CA ALA A 584 53.29 68.41 -11.75
C ALA A 584 54.80 68.59 -11.47
N GLY A 585 55.12 69.21 -10.33
CA GLY A 585 56.45 69.40 -9.79
C GLY A 585 57.48 70.18 -10.63
N ASP A 586 58.37 70.89 -9.95
CA ASP A 586 59.47 71.65 -10.55
C ASP A 586 60.80 70.89 -10.57
N GLY A 587 60.84 69.68 -9.98
CA GLY A 587 61.98 68.81 -9.84
C GLY A 587 62.66 68.84 -8.47
N ILE A 588 62.11 69.54 -7.48
CA ILE A 588 62.63 69.58 -6.11
C ILE A 588 61.57 69.00 -5.13
N PRO A 589 61.94 68.03 -4.27
CA PRO A 589 60.99 67.50 -3.29
C PRO A 589 60.60 68.52 -2.22
N ASN A 590 59.37 68.42 -1.72
CA ASN A 590 58.77 69.27 -0.68
C ASN A 590 59.71 69.46 0.54
N GLY A 591 60.39 68.39 0.98
CA GLY A 591 61.30 68.43 2.12
C GLY A 591 62.53 69.32 1.93
N ASP A 592 62.93 69.58 0.69
CA ASP A 592 64.00 70.51 0.33
C ASP A 592 63.48 71.96 0.13
N GLU A 593 62.16 72.18 0.18
CA GLU A 593 61.46 73.43 -0.13
C GLU A 593 60.58 73.97 1.01
N MET A 594 60.89 73.59 2.24
CA MET A 594 60.14 74.03 3.44
C MET A 594 60.21 75.54 3.75
N GLY A 595 60.85 76.35 2.89
CA GLY A 595 61.09 77.77 3.08
C GLY A 595 59.96 78.68 2.56
N ASP A 596 60.20 79.98 2.63
CA ASP A 596 59.51 81.02 1.85
C ASP A 596 60.60 82.00 1.42
N VAL A 597 61.31 81.65 0.34
CA VAL A 597 62.53 82.36 -0.09
C VAL A 597 62.20 83.74 -0.65
N ASN A 598 61.05 83.89 -1.30
CA ASN A 598 60.63 85.17 -1.90
C ASN A 598 59.92 86.10 -0.89
N GLY A 599 59.50 85.60 0.27
CA GLY A 599 58.88 86.33 1.37
C GLY A 599 57.44 86.76 1.10
N ASN A 600 56.74 86.09 0.20
CA ASN A 600 55.37 86.43 -0.20
C ASN A 600 54.30 85.82 0.72
N GLY A 601 54.71 84.97 1.68
CA GLY A 601 53.85 84.32 2.66
C GLY A 601 53.26 82.99 2.21
N ILE A 602 53.66 82.48 1.04
CA ILE A 602 53.37 81.15 0.54
C ILE A 602 54.66 80.33 0.67
N PRO A 603 54.63 79.13 1.28
CA PRO A 603 55.79 78.25 1.32
C PRO A 603 56.26 77.82 -0.08
N ASP A 604 57.58 77.68 -0.26
CA ASP A 604 58.18 77.39 -1.57
C ASP A 604 57.68 76.05 -2.15
N PHE A 605 57.39 75.03 -1.33
CA PHE A 605 56.84 73.74 -1.76
C PHE A 605 55.42 73.79 -2.37
N LEU A 606 54.75 74.96 -2.33
CA LEU A 606 53.48 75.21 -3.03
C LEU A 606 53.69 76.05 -4.30
N GLU A 607 54.93 76.44 -4.60
CA GLU A 607 55.26 77.41 -5.64
C GLU A 607 56.17 76.84 -6.72
N CYS A 608 55.61 76.67 -7.92
CA CYS A 608 56.34 76.36 -9.17
C CYS A 608 57.63 77.15 -9.45
N ASN A 609 57.79 78.30 -8.81
CA ASN A 609 58.79 79.29 -9.17
C ASN A 609 59.59 79.78 -7.96
N ASN A 610 59.84 78.86 -7.00
CA ASN A 610 60.72 79.07 -5.84
C ASN A 610 61.96 79.88 -6.25
N GLY A 611 62.24 81.01 -5.61
CA GLY A 611 63.25 81.94 -6.14
C GLY A 611 64.69 81.48 -5.86
N ASP A 612 65.60 81.50 -6.85
CA ASP A 612 67.05 81.45 -6.57
C ASP A 612 67.59 82.87 -6.30
N ILE A 613 68.09 83.10 -5.08
CA ILE A 613 68.65 84.38 -4.62
C ILE A 613 70.01 84.75 -5.24
N THR A 614 70.58 83.92 -6.12
CA THR A 614 71.94 84.10 -6.64
C THR A 614 72.05 84.58 -8.10
N SER A 615 70.94 84.68 -8.83
CA SER A 615 70.88 85.05 -10.25
C SER A 615 70.67 86.56 -10.51
N GLU A 616 71.00 87.05 -11.71
CA GLU A 616 70.81 88.48 -12.09
C GLU A 616 69.30 88.82 -12.10
N ASP A 617 68.92 89.88 -11.38
CA ASP A 617 67.51 90.23 -11.11
C ASP A 617 66.71 89.09 -10.41
N ASN A 618 67.40 88.14 -9.74
CA ASN A 618 66.82 86.94 -9.10
C ASN A 618 65.95 86.09 -10.05
N LEU A 619 66.27 86.10 -11.37
CA LEU A 619 65.67 85.22 -12.36
C LEU A 619 66.60 84.09 -12.75
N ASP A 620 66.20 82.85 -12.47
CA ASP A 620 66.89 81.66 -12.96
C ASP A 620 66.02 80.89 -13.95
N VAL A 621 66.61 80.44 -15.06
CA VAL A 621 65.87 79.80 -16.16
C VAL A 621 66.42 78.39 -16.36
N PHE A 622 65.57 77.40 -16.11
CA PHE A 622 65.92 76.00 -16.33
C PHE A 622 65.91 75.73 -17.82
N ASP A 623 67.06 75.33 -18.36
CA ASP A 623 67.23 75.11 -19.79
C ASP A 623 66.79 73.73 -20.25
N ILE A 624 66.14 72.96 -19.38
CA ILE A 624 65.57 71.64 -19.64
C ILE A 624 64.15 71.52 -19.06
N MET A 625 63.28 70.77 -19.73
CA MET A 625 61.99 70.31 -19.20
C MET A 625 61.70 68.87 -19.67
N THR A 626 61.00 68.08 -18.85
CA THR A 626 60.62 66.68 -19.10
C THR A 626 59.10 66.48 -18.99
N PRO A 627 58.28 67.05 -19.91
CA PRO A 627 56.82 66.87 -19.88
C PRO A 627 56.40 65.42 -20.19
N ASN A 628 56.46 64.54 -19.19
CA ASN A 628 56.11 63.11 -19.24
C ASN A 628 54.98 62.73 -18.24
N GLY A 629 54.60 63.62 -17.33
CA GLY A 629 53.52 63.41 -16.36
C GLY A 629 53.94 62.61 -15.12
N ASP A 630 55.23 62.55 -14.80
CA ASP A 630 55.74 61.92 -13.57
C ASP A 630 55.81 62.88 -12.38
N GLY A 631 55.35 64.12 -12.56
CA GLY A 631 55.40 65.13 -11.52
C GLY A 631 56.79 65.74 -11.33
N LEU A 632 57.74 65.56 -12.26
CA LEU A 632 59.09 66.12 -12.15
C LEU A 632 59.50 66.91 -13.41
N ASN A 633 59.70 68.22 -13.27
CA ASN A 633 60.12 69.14 -14.35
C ASN A 633 59.17 69.12 -15.58
N ASP A 634 57.88 68.90 -15.36
CA ASP A 634 56.88 68.82 -16.44
C ASP A 634 56.61 70.18 -17.11
N VAL A 635 56.99 71.28 -16.46
CA VAL A 635 56.79 72.66 -16.91
C VAL A 635 58.12 73.37 -17.18
N PHE A 636 58.11 74.38 -18.06
CA PHE A 636 59.29 75.24 -18.26
C PHE A 636 59.41 76.24 -17.11
N THR A 637 60.23 75.91 -16.14
CA THR A 637 60.39 76.70 -14.92
C THR A 637 61.31 77.90 -15.13
N ILE A 638 60.81 79.08 -14.76
CA ILE A 638 61.61 80.31 -14.63
C ILE A 638 61.40 80.81 -13.20
N ARG A 639 62.40 80.61 -12.34
CA ARG A 639 62.37 81.01 -10.94
C ARG A 639 62.40 82.53 -10.80
N GLY A 640 61.59 83.08 -9.89
CA GLY A 640 61.51 84.51 -9.60
C GLY A 640 60.79 85.38 -10.64
N ILE A 641 60.15 84.78 -11.66
CA ILE A 641 59.45 85.51 -12.73
C ILE A 641 58.17 86.21 -12.26
N ASP A 642 57.57 85.69 -11.19
CA ASP A 642 56.42 86.21 -10.44
C ASP A 642 56.63 87.63 -9.92
N LYS A 643 57.86 87.99 -9.51
CA LYS A 643 58.24 89.36 -9.11
C LYS A 643 58.04 90.37 -10.23
N TYR A 644 58.00 89.89 -11.46
CA TYR A 644 57.83 90.71 -12.64
C TYR A 644 56.53 90.33 -13.37
N PRO A 645 55.35 90.64 -12.80
CA PRO A 645 54.06 90.25 -13.39
C PRO A 645 53.87 90.85 -14.79
N ASN A 646 54.50 91.99 -15.08
CA ASN A 646 54.59 92.56 -16.42
C ASN A 646 55.73 91.92 -17.23
N ASN A 647 55.69 90.59 -17.37
CA ASN A 647 56.63 89.86 -18.22
C ASN A 647 55.97 89.34 -19.51
N THR A 648 56.79 88.91 -20.47
CA THR A 648 56.38 88.24 -21.70
C THR A 648 57.42 87.17 -22.02
N VAL A 649 56.96 85.93 -22.16
CA VAL A 649 57.79 84.78 -22.55
C VAL A 649 57.39 84.36 -23.96
N GLU A 650 58.40 84.28 -24.82
CA GLU A 650 58.27 83.80 -26.19
C GLU A 650 59.20 82.60 -26.38
N ILE A 651 58.71 81.52 -26.98
CA ILE A 651 59.54 80.35 -27.30
C ILE A 651 59.54 80.17 -28.81
N TYR A 652 60.72 79.88 -29.35
CA TYR A 652 60.99 79.72 -30.76
C TYR A 652 61.57 78.33 -31.01
N ASN A 653 61.16 77.71 -32.11
CA ASN A 653 61.84 76.50 -32.57
C ASN A 653 63.19 76.83 -33.23
N ARG A 654 63.98 75.80 -33.56
CA ARG A 654 65.31 75.93 -34.20
C ARG A 654 65.34 76.70 -35.54
N TRP A 655 64.19 76.93 -36.17
CA TRP A 655 64.08 77.68 -37.43
C TRP A 655 63.70 79.15 -37.20
N GLY A 656 63.59 79.59 -35.95
CA GLY A 656 63.21 80.96 -35.57
C GLY A 656 61.71 81.24 -35.67
N VAL A 657 60.87 80.21 -35.75
CA VAL A 657 59.41 80.35 -35.72
C VAL A 657 58.95 80.35 -34.27
N LYS A 658 58.15 81.36 -33.89
CA LYS A 658 57.55 81.46 -32.56
C LYS A 658 56.50 80.36 -32.38
N VAL A 659 56.71 79.47 -31.42
CA VAL A 659 55.83 78.34 -31.08
C VAL A 659 55.04 78.59 -29.80
N PHE A 660 55.50 79.49 -28.93
CA PHE A 660 54.76 79.90 -27.75
C PHE A 660 54.93 81.40 -27.50
N GLU A 661 53.87 82.06 -27.07
CA GLU A 661 53.88 83.43 -26.57
C GLU A 661 52.85 83.56 -25.46
N THR A 662 53.26 84.11 -24.32
CA THR A 662 52.32 84.55 -23.29
C THR A 662 52.84 85.80 -22.59
N ARG A 663 51.91 86.51 -21.96
CA ARG A 663 52.19 87.63 -21.06
C ARG A 663 51.86 87.18 -19.65
N GLU A 664 52.52 87.76 -18.65
CA GLU A 664 52.29 87.40 -17.24
C GLU A 664 52.64 85.91 -16.99
N TYR A 665 53.75 85.43 -17.56
CA TYR A 665 54.26 84.08 -17.35
C TYR A 665 54.58 83.88 -15.86
N GLY A 666 54.22 82.72 -15.32
CA GLY A 666 54.34 82.42 -13.89
C GLY A 666 53.26 83.04 -13.00
N VAL A 667 52.24 83.69 -13.57
CA VAL A 667 51.04 84.16 -12.84
C VAL A 667 49.85 83.30 -13.25
N GLY A 668 49.20 82.63 -12.28
CA GLY A 668 47.95 81.89 -12.48
C GLY A 668 48.03 80.76 -13.53
N ASP A 669 48.81 79.71 -13.22
CA ASP A 669 49.10 78.52 -14.06
C ASP A 669 49.54 78.82 -15.52
N ASN A 670 50.08 80.02 -15.75
CA ASN A 670 50.52 80.43 -17.07
C ASN A 670 51.95 79.96 -17.34
N TYR A 671 52.10 78.64 -17.49
CA TYR A 671 53.36 77.96 -17.75
C TYR A 671 53.38 77.29 -19.12
N PHE A 672 54.58 77.17 -19.70
CA PHE A 672 54.76 76.43 -20.94
C PHE A 672 54.98 74.95 -20.61
N ARG A 673 53.96 74.14 -20.90
CA ARG A 673 53.92 72.68 -20.69
C ARG A 673 54.35 71.88 -21.94
N GLY A 674 55.19 72.49 -22.79
CA GLY A 674 55.61 71.88 -24.05
C GLY A 674 54.54 71.85 -25.14
N ILE A 675 53.43 72.58 -25.00
CA ILE A 675 52.34 72.69 -26.00
C ILE A 675 52.42 74.05 -26.70
N SER A 676 52.25 74.06 -28.03
CA SER A 676 52.36 75.27 -28.85
C SER A 676 51.06 76.09 -28.85
N ASN A 677 51.16 77.42 -28.69
CA ASN A 677 50.04 78.36 -28.92
C ASN A 677 50.35 79.39 -30.06
N GLY A 678 51.33 79.08 -30.92
CA GLY A 678 51.86 79.97 -31.96
C GLY A 678 51.10 79.91 -33.30
N ARG A 679 51.09 81.04 -34.04
CA ARG A 679 50.13 81.31 -35.14
C ARG A 679 50.28 80.51 -36.46
N VAL A 680 51.25 79.60 -36.66
CA VAL A 680 51.30 78.79 -37.92
C VAL A 680 52.00 77.42 -37.77
N THR A 681 51.26 76.35 -38.14
CA THR A 681 51.69 74.97 -38.52
C THR A 681 52.17 73.98 -37.44
N ILE A 682 51.67 74.06 -36.22
CA ILE A 682 51.53 72.91 -35.30
C ILE A 682 50.13 73.04 -34.70
N SER A 683 49.37 71.95 -34.58
CA SER A 683 48.03 72.00 -33.96
C SER A 683 48.15 72.63 -32.58
N GLU A 684 47.29 73.59 -32.22
CA GLU A 684 47.30 74.28 -30.90
C GLU A 684 47.16 73.32 -29.70
N THR A 685 46.89 72.03 -29.97
CA THR A 685 46.66 70.97 -28.99
C THR A 685 47.69 69.84 -29.05
N GLU A 686 48.72 69.93 -29.90
CA GLU A 686 49.70 68.84 -30.08
C GLU A 686 51.03 69.23 -29.41
N GLN A 687 51.49 68.34 -28.54
CA GLN A 687 52.73 68.55 -27.79
C GLN A 687 53.94 68.69 -28.74
N LEU A 688 54.82 69.64 -28.47
CA LEU A 688 55.96 69.95 -29.32
C LEU A 688 56.98 68.80 -29.35
N PRO A 689 57.63 68.49 -30.48
CA PRO A 689 58.62 67.41 -30.54
C PRO A 689 59.81 67.64 -29.60
N VAL A 690 60.36 66.54 -29.06
CA VAL A 690 61.63 66.52 -28.31
C VAL A 690 62.73 67.22 -29.12
N GLY A 691 63.48 68.11 -28.47
CA GLY A 691 64.56 68.86 -29.09
C GLY A 691 64.82 70.22 -28.47
N THR A 692 65.76 70.95 -29.07
CA THR A 692 66.16 72.29 -28.61
C THR A 692 65.29 73.38 -29.23
N TYR A 693 64.72 74.19 -28.35
CA TYR A 693 64.00 75.43 -28.56
C TYR A 693 64.82 76.59 -27.99
N TYR A 694 64.33 77.81 -28.19
CA TYR A 694 64.97 79.02 -27.70
C TYR A 694 63.92 79.92 -27.07
N TYR A 695 64.12 80.30 -25.82
CA TYR A 695 63.24 81.22 -25.12
C TYR A 695 63.74 82.66 -25.25
N VAL A 696 62.81 83.60 -25.17
CA VAL A 696 63.04 85.03 -25.03
C VAL A 696 62.11 85.54 -23.95
N ILE A 697 62.68 86.07 -22.88
CA ILE A 697 61.94 86.61 -21.73
C ILE A 697 62.14 88.13 -21.74
N THR A 698 61.04 88.86 -21.67
CA THR A 698 61.05 90.33 -21.52
C THR A 698 60.30 90.69 -20.26
N TYR A 699 60.90 91.45 -19.35
CA TYR A 699 60.28 91.83 -18.08
C TYR A 699 60.66 93.27 -17.68
N VAL A 700 59.94 93.85 -16.74
CA VAL A 700 60.22 95.17 -16.16
C VAL A 700 60.70 94.95 -14.73
N ASN A 701 61.96 95.29 -14.44
CA ASN A 701 62.52 95.13 -13.10
C ASN A 701 62.00 96.20 -12.12
N ASP A 702 62.34 96.06 -10.83
CA ASP A 702 61.88 96.98 -9.76
C ASP A 702 62.28 98.44 -9.97
N ASN A 703 63.33 98.70 -10.75
CA ASN A 703 63.78 100.05 -11.11
C ASN A 703 62.97 100.65 -12.28
N GLY A 704 62.00 99.92 -12.83
CA GLY A 704 61.20 100.31 -13.98
C GLY A 704 61.92 100.15 -15.33
N GLU A 705 63.04 99.42 -15.38
CA GLU A 705 63.80 99.18 -16.60
C GLU A 705 63.30 97.93 -17.33
N THR A 706 63.09 98.03 -18.65
CA THR A 706 62.80 96.85 -19.47
C THR A 706 64.06 96.04 -19.71
N LYS A 707 64.07 94.80 -19.23
CA LYS A 707 65.13 93.82 -19.40
C LYS A 707 64.71 92.73 -20.39
N LYS A 708 65.69 92.13 -21.06
CA LYS A 708 65.49 91.07 -22.05
C LYS A 708 66.54 89.99 -21.92
N MET A 709 66.11 88.74 -21.74
CA MET A 709 66.94 87.54 -21.63
C MET A 709 66.58 86.56 -22.75
N ALA A 710 67.54 85.75 -23.19
CA ALA A 710 67.30 84.70 -24.17
C ALA A 710 68.31 83.56 -23.98
N GLY A 711 67.86 82.33 -24.18
CA GLY A 711 68.67 81.13 -24.01
C GLY A 711 68.07 79.91 -24.70
N PRO A 712 68.76 78.77 -24.71
CA PRO A 712 68.22 77.50 -25.18
C PRO A 712 67.23 76.91 -24.15
N LEU A 713 66.25 76.15 -24.63
CA LEU A 713 65.38 75.28 -23.82
C LEU A 713 65.34 73.91 -24.48
N TYR A 714 65.67 72.85 -23.76
CA TYR A 714 65.62 71.48 -24.25
C TYR A 714 64.38 70.77 -23.72
N ILE A 715 63.51 70.31 -24.62
CA ILE A 715 62.36 69.48 -24.25
C ILE A 715 62.77 68.02 -24.41
N ASN A 716 62.66 67.25 -23.33
CA ASN A 716 62.84 65.79 -23.31
C ASN A 716 61.52 65.10 -22.89
N ARG A 717 61.33 63.83 -23.22
CA ARG A 717 60.10 63.05 -22.86
C ARG A 717 60.39 61.59 -22.54
N ASN A 718 61.56 61.34 -21.97
CA ASN A 718 61.93 60.00 -21.53
C ASN A 718 61.64 59.84 -20.06
#